data_AF-A0A948CYV6-F1
#
_entry.id   AF-A0A948CYV6-F1
#
_cell.length_a   1.000
_cell.length_b   1.000
_cell.length_c   1.000
_cell.angle_alpha   90.00
_cell.angle_beta   90.00
_cell.angle_gamma   90.00
#
_symmetry.space_group_name_H-M   'P 1'
#
loop_
_entity.id
_entity.type
_entity.pdbx_description
1 polymer ?
#
loop_
_entity_poly.entity_id
_entity_poly.type
_entity_poly.pdbx_seq_one_letter_code
_entity_poly.pdbx_strand_id
1 'polypeptide(L)'
;MEKIKNKKTKVAFIVKISIIIILAIGLLVLFLYVGCLFLIPPKVENIEPAANSPLVALDSSITITFNKPVDRNSLISSVVPEIEGEWIYEDSIILPNHLYSKLHFIPNQVFKPETTYTVTLENINNILGFGDPKSLSFDFTTRPLPSIEAIVPGNAITDLSPNIELAISLSEPNPGLAEFVFLFEPEFEYEQNINDSLDQYILTPTQPLSQGSNYNMIVNRIWIVKDKLSQEIVYRDEPEKLYAGSFQIAPPPQVEKVSPTGDAVLVDNDIEITFNEAMDEASIKNNLSISPDIGGSVVLYEDKKTLTFTPQGLDYETKYQVTLPAGTENDQGGYLEEDIIYYFNTIGRVNVSHFSPQDQTTGVGVNNTIRVSFDQEVDHASAESNFHIEPASEGTFSWDGNTMAFTPTNHLTYNYTYKVTVNSGVISIYGLDSDRDFSLTFATAPEVIKLDVRQDFQDRSLSCEAAALKMALSYQGVVVSEDEIMNHVGYDHTLHENGTWGDPYLAYVGDINGRQNTTGYGVYWDPIARAAGQWRPSEAFTGWTITQLTREIALGNPVVTWGIYGSGYEDSWTTPEGKYIYAWKGEHARTVIGFVGSVDNPSKIIINDPFAGQLYWTRERFESDWGVFGNAGVVVR
;
A
#
# COMPACT_ATOMS: atom_id res chain seq x y z
N MET A 1 -98.96 -76.52 -74.50
CA MET A 1 -98.25 -75.53 -73.65
C MET A 1 -96.73 -75.46 -73.92
N GLU A 2 -96.23 -76.09 -74.99
CA GLU A 2 -94.79 -76.36 -75.20
C GLU A 2 -94.05 -75.30 -76.07
N LYS A 3 -94.79 -74.40 -76.74
CA LYS A 3 -94.20 -73.38 -77.64
C LYS A 3 -93.71 -72.08 -76.98
N ILE A 4 -94.01 -71.85 -75.69
CA ILE A 4 -93.66 -70.59 -75.00
C ILE A 4 -92.32 -70.69 -74.23
N LYS A 5 -91.89 -71.90 -73.84
CA LYS A 5 -90.64 -72.10 -73.07
C LYS A 5 -89.38 -71.98 -73.94
N ASN A 6 -89.43 -72.32 -75.22
CA ASN A 6 -88.26 -72.35 -76.12
C ASN A 6 -87.89 -70.97 -76.73
N LYS A 7 -88.81 -70.00 -76.70
CA LYS A 7 -88.55 -68.63 -77.19
C LYS A 7 -87.84 -67.75 -76.15
N LYS A 8 -88.08 -67.99 -74.85
CA LYS A 8 -87.37 -67.28 -73.75
C LYS A 8 -85.88 -67.66 -73.66
N THR A 9 -85.51 -68.90 -73.98
CA THR A 9 -84.11 -69.37 -73.90
C THR A 9 -83.23 -68.83 -75.04
N LYS A 10 -83.77 -68.74 -76.28
CA LYS A 10 -83.04 -68.15 -77.42
C LYS A 10 -82.87 -66.63 -77.29
N VAL A 11 -83.88 -65.91 -76.78
CA VAL A 11 -83.77 -64.46 -76.57
C VAL A 11 -82.79 -64.15 -75.43
N ALA A 12 -82.79 -64.92 -74.34
CA ALA A 12 -81.81 -64.77 -73.26
C ALA A 12 -80.36 -65.06 -73.70
N PHE A 13 -80.17 -66.02 -74.61
CA PHE A 13 -78.84 -66.36 -75.17
C PHE A 13 -78.31 -65.26 -76.11
N ILE A 14 -79.18 -64.72 -76.99
CA ILE A 14 -78.80 -63.62 -77.90
C ILE A 14 -78.53 -62.33 -77.12
N VAL A 15 -79.34 -62.00 -76.11
CA VAL A 15 -79.09 -60.82 -75.25
C VAL A 15 -77.80 -60.97 -74.44
N LYS A 16 -77.47 -62.16 -73.92
CA LYS A 16 -76.18 -62.42 -73.26
C LYS A 16 -74.99 -62.26 -74.22
N ILE A 17 -75.07 -62.77 -75.44
CA ILE A 17 -74.00 -62.60 -76.45
C ILE A 17 -73.86 -61.14 -76.86
N SER A 18 -74.96 -60.41 -77.08
CA SER A 18 -74.91 -58.97 -77.38
C SER A 18 -74.34 -58.15 -76.23
N ILE A 19 -74.66 -58.48 -74.97
CA ILE A 19 -74.04 -57.84 -73.80
C ILE A 19 -72.55 -58.18 -73.70
N ILE A 20 -72.14 -59.42 -73.97
CA ILE A 20 -70.72 -59.82 -74.00
C ILE A 20 -69.97 -59.12 -75.14
N ILE A 21 -70.58 -58.95 -76.31
CA ILE A 21 -69.97 -58.24 -77.45
C ILE A 21 -69.91 -56.74 -77.18
N ILE A 22 -70.95 -56.13 -76.58
CA ILE A 22 -70.91 -54.70 -76.19
C ILE A 22 -69.91 -54.48 -75.06
N LEU A 23 -69.81 -55.40 -74.10
CA LEU A 23 -68.77 -55.38 -73.06
C LEU A 23 -67.39 -55.59 -73.67
N ALA A 24 -67.22 -56.47 -74.65
CA ALA A 24 -65.94 -56.72 -75.32
C ALA A 24 -65.53 -55.57 -76.23
N ILE A 25 -66.46 -54.93 -76.95
CA ILE A 25 -66.22 -53.71 -77.73
C ILE A 25 -65.99 -52.53 -76.78
N GLY A 26 -66.75 -52.42 -75.69
CA GLY A 26 -66.53 -51.43 -74.64
C GLY A 26 -65.17 -51.60 -73.98
N LEU A 27 -64.75 -52.84 -73.68
CA LEU A 27 -63.41 -53.17 -73.20
C LEU A 27 -62.36 -52.89 -74.26
N LEU A 28 -62.59 -53.19 -75.53
CA LEU A 28 -61.65 -52.94 -76.62
C LEU A 28 -61.49 -51.44 -76.89
N VAL A 29 -62.56 -50.67 -76.87
CA VAL A 29 -62.55 -49.21 -76.99
C VAL A 29 -61.91 -48.59 -75.76
N LEU A 30 -62.19 -49.10 -74.56
CA LEU A 30 -61.50 -48.69 -73.34
C LEU A 30 -60.01 -49.06 -73.41
N PHE A 31 -59.65 -50.24 -73.93
CA PHE A 31 -58.27 -50.71 -74.07
C PHE A 31 -57.51 -49.94 -75.17
N LEU A 32 -58.18 -49.57 -76.26
CA LEU A 32 -57.64 -48.70 -77.31
C LEU A 32 -57.53 -47.25 -76.82
N TYR A 33 -58.49 -46.76 -76.03
CA TYR A 33 -58.45 -45.42 -75.44
C TYR A 33 -57.34 -45.32 -74.38
N VAL A 34 -57.24 -46.32 -73.49
CA VAL A 34 -56.15 -46.48 -72.53
C VAL A 34 -54.81 -46.67 -73.26
N GLY A 35 -54.77 -47.47 -74.32
CA GLY A 35 -53.60 -47.63 -75.19
C GLY A 35 -53.18 -46.33 -75.90
N CYS A 36 -54.13 -45.51 -76.35
CA CYS A 36 -53.86 -44.20 -76.94
C CYS A 36 -53.33 -43.19 -75.93
N LEU A 37 -53.69 -43.30 -74.64
CA LEU A 37 -53.09 -42.48 -73.58
C LEU A 37 -51.59 -42.77 -73.41
N PHE A 38 -51.14 -43.98 -73.76
CA PHE A 38 -49.73 -44.40 -73.77
C PHE A 38 -48.95 -44.08 -75.06
N LEU A 39 -49.60 -43.52 -76.11
CA LEU A 39 -48.93 -43.10 -77.35
C LEU A 39 -48.40 -41.65 -77.30
N ILE A 40 -48.76 -40.89 -76.27
CA ILE A 40 -48.35 -39.49 -76.11
C ILE A 40 -47.13 -39.46 -75.19
N PRO A 41 -46.03 -38.76 -75.55
CA PRO A 41 -44.86 -38.66 -74.70
C PRO A 41 -45.23 -38.08 -73.32
N PRO A 42 -44.64 -38.62 -72.23
CA PRO A 42 -44.86 -38.13 -70.89
C PRO A 42 -44.35 -36.70 -70.76
N LYS A 43 -45.02 -35.90 -69.93
CA LYS A 43 -44.60 -34.54 -69.60
C LYS A 43 -44.22 -34.49 -68.12
N VAL A 44 -43.19 -33.72 -67.83
CA VAL A 44 -42.81 -33.37 -66.47
C VAL A 44 -43.90 -32.47 -65.90
N GLU A 45 -44.48 -32.89 -64.78
CA GLU A 45 -45.55 -32.19 -64.07
C GLU A 45 -44.98 -31.34 -62.94
N ASN A 46 -44.03 -31.89 -62.18
CA ASN A 46 -43.38 -31.20 -61.07
C ASN A 46 -41.92 -31.62 -60.94
N ILE A 47 -41.09 -30.70 -60.46
CA ILE A 47 -39.69 -30.94 -60.10
C ILE A 47 -39.41 -30.31 -58.74
N GLU A 48 -38.79 -31.09 -57.87
CA GLU A 48 -38.38 -30.68 -56.53
C GLU A 48 -36.90 -31.06 -56.35
N PRO A 49 -35.98 -30.13 -56.08
CA PRO A 49 -36.17 -28.69 -56.03
C PRO A 49 -36.69 -28.11 -57.36
N ALA A 50 -37.42 -26.99 -57.28
CA ALA A 50 -37.92 -26.30 -58.47
C ALA A 50 -36.78 -25.81 -59.37
N ALA A 51 -37.01 -25.72 -60.68
CA ALA A 51 -36.00 -25.22 -61.61
C ALA A 51 -35.55 -23.80 -61.24
N ASN A 52 -34.24 -23.60 -61.24
CA ASN A 52 -33.54 -22.38 -60.83
C ASN A 52 -33.82 -21.98 -59.37
N SER A 53 -34.20 -22.92 -58.50
CA SER A 53 -34.39 -22.61 -57.08
C SER A 53 -33.06 -22.21 -56.46
N PRO A 54 -32.96 -21.00 -55.89
CA PRO A 54 -31.82 -20.63 -55.06
C PRO A 54 -31.98 -21.27 -53.67
N LEU A 55 -30.87 -21.49 -52.97
CA LEU A 55 -30.83 -21.90 -51.55
C LEU A 55 -31.47 -23.26 -51.23
N VAL A 56 -31.26 -24.25 -52.08
CA VAL A 56 -31.68 -25.63 -51.81
C VAL A 56 -30.92 -26.21 -50.62
N ALA A 57 -31.64 -26.85 -49.68
CA ALA A 57 -31.05 -27.51 -48.52
C ALA A 57 -30.05 -28.61 -48.94
N LEU A 58 -28.92 -28.69 -48.25
CA LEU A 58 -27.80 -29.57 -48.62
C LEU A 58 -28.12 -31.07 -48.47
N ASP A 59 -29.09 -31.42 -47.64
CA ASP A 59 -29.52 -32.80 -47.37
C ASP A 59 -30.72 -33.24 -48.22
N SER A 60 -31.24 -32.35 -49.06
CA SER A 60 -32.42 -32.59 -49.89
C SER A 60 -32.27 -33.77 -50.86
N SER A 61 -33.39 -34.28 -51.35
CA SER A 61 -33.47 -35.23 -52.45
C SER A 61 -34.02 -34.54 -53.70
N ILE A 62 -33.70 -35.05 -54.88
CA ILE A 62 -34.29 -34.56 -56.13
C ILE A 62 -35.47 -35.47 -56.49
N THR A 63 -36.63 -34.91 -56.80
CA THR A 63 -37.85 -35.63 -57.19
C THR A 63 -38.41 -35.04 -58.48
N ILE A 64 -38.66 -35.89 -59.46
CA ILE A 64 -39.21 -35.52 -60.77
C ILE A 64 -40.51 -36.29 -60.95
N THR A 65 -41.62 -35.57 -61.05
CA THR A 65 -42.96 -36.14 -61.24
C THR A 65 -43.39 -35.98 -62.69
N PHE A 66 -43.87 -37.07 -63.28
CA PHE A 66 -44.40 -37.11 -64.64
C PHE A 66 -45.92 -37.29 -64.61
N ASN A 67 -46.61 -36.61 -65.51
CA ASN A 67 -48.06 -36.73 -65.63
C ASN A 67 -48.51 -38.11 -66.17
N LYS A 68 -47.56 -38.92 -66.66
CA LYS A 68 -47.77 -40.23 -67.28
C LYS A 68 -46.54 -41.12 -67.06
N PRO A 69 -46.72 -42.44 -67.14
CA PRO A 69 -45.61 -43.39 -67.08
C PRO A 69 -44.52 -43.18 -68.13
N VAL A 70 -43.26 -43.29 -67.71
CA VAL A 70 -42.06 -43.15 -68.55
C VAL A 70 -41.40 -44.53 -68.74
N ASP A 71 -40.78 -44.76 -69.89
CA ASP A 71 -39.96 -45.98 -70.10
C ASP A 71 -38.72 -45.96 -69.19
N ARG A 72 -38.46 -47.06 -68.48
CA ARG A 72 -37.34 -47.20 -67.55
C ARG A 72 -36.03 -47.50 -68.26
N ASN A 73 -36.08 -48.25 -69.35
CA ASN A 73 -34.86 -48.82 -69.95
C ASN A 73 -34.14 -47.83 -70.85
N SER A 74 -34.83 -46.78 -71.29
CA SER A 74 -34.27 -45.74 -72.17
C SER A 74 -33.87 -44.47 -71.45
N LEU A 75 -34.42 -44.20 -70.25
CA LEU A 75 -34.14 -42.98 -69.49
C LEU A 75 -32.68 -42.94 -69.01
N ILE A 76 -31.99 -41.84 -69.30
CA ILE A 76 -30.64 -41.58 -68.81
C ILE A 76 -30.71 -40.39 -67.87
N SER A 77 -30.29 -40.58 -66.61
CA SER A 77 -30.33 -39.56 -65.57
C SER A 77 -28.93 -39.24 -65.05
N SER A 78 -28.60 -37.96 -64.96
CA SER A 78 -27.34 -37.49 -64.41
C SER A 78 -27.51 -36.22 -63.57
N VAL A 79 -26.59 -36.04 -62.62
CA VAL A 79 -26.46 -34.84 -61.78
C VAL A 79 -25.02 -34.37 -61.91
N VAL A 80 -24.82 -33.09 -62.24
CA VAL A 80 -23.50 -32.47 -62.41
C VAL A 80 -23.41 -31.20 -61.55
N PRO A 81 -22.40 -31.02 -60.68
CA PRO A 81 -21.28 -31.92 -60.39
C PRO A 81 -21.71 -33.31 -59.89
N GLU A 82 -20.87 -34.32 -60.15
CA GLU A 82 -21.16 -35.70 -59.76
C GLU A 82 -21.28 -35.83 -58.24
N ILE A 83 -22.31 -36.55 -57.79
CA ILE A 83 -22.58 -36.83 -56.39
C ILE A 83 -23.08 -38.26 -56.25
N GLU A 84 -22.57 -38.98 -55.26
CA GLU A 84 -23.00 -40.35 -54.98
C GLU A 84 -24.44 -40.38 -54.46
N GLY A 85 -25.25 -41.27 -55.02
CA GLY A 85 -26.65 -41.43 -54.64
C GLY A 85 -27.36 -42.48 -55.48
N GLU A 86 -28.58 -42.80 -55.08
CA GLU A 86 -29.41 -43.78 -55.75
C GLU A 86 -30.61 -43.11 -56.43
N TRP A 87 -30.85 -43.50 -57.69
CA TRP A 87 -32.07 -43.17 -58.41
C TRP A 87 -33.15 -44.24 -58.12
N ILE A 88 -34.18 -43.84 -57.38
CA ILE A 88 -35.30 -44.68 -56.96
C ILE A 88 -36.55 -44.31 -57.75
N TYR A 89 -37.22 -45.32 -58.28
CA TYR A 89 -38.46 -45.17 -59.04
C TYR A 89 -39.66 -45.43 -58.12
N GLU A 90 -40.64 -44.52 -58.09
CA GLU A 90 -41.92 -44.75 -57.41
C GLU A 90 -42.96 -45.27 -58.41
N ASP A 91 -43.43 -46.50 -58.18
CA ASP A 91 -44.38 -47.19 -59.04
C ASP A 91 -45.76 -46.52 -59.07
N SER A 92 -46.43 -46.58 -60.21
CA SER A 92 -47.79 -46.09 -60.38
C SER A 92 -48.81 -46.97 -59.65
N ILE A 93 -49.74 -46.34 -58.93
CA ILE A 93 -50.86 -46.98 -58.22
C ILE A 93 -51.74 -47.82 -59.17
N ILE A 94 -51.76 -47.49 -60.46
CA ILE A 94 -52.65 -48.12 -61.45
C ILE A 94 -52.07 -49.45 -61.97
N LEU A 95 -50.74 -49.59 -62.05
CA LEU A 95 -50.04 -50.77 -62.60
C LEU A 95 -48.67 -50.97 -61.89
N PRO A 96 -48.62 -51.77 -60.82
CA PRO A 96 -47.38 -52.05 -60.07
C PRO A 96 -46.30 -52.71 -60.95
N ASN A 97 -45.03 -52.41 -60.69
CA ASN A 97 -43.82 -53.03 -61.26
C ASN A 97 -43.49 -52.78 -62.74
N HIS A 98 -44.27 -51.98 -63.47
CA HIS A 98 -44.04 -51.76 -64.91
C HIS A 98 -44.08 -50.30 -65.37
N LEU A 99 -44.54 -49.37 -64.53
CA LEU A 99 -44.81 -47.98 -64.88
C LEU A 99 -44.55 -47.06 -63.68
N TYR A 100 -43.69 -46.04 -63.82
CA TYR A 100 -43.41 -45.08 -62.74
C TYR A 100 -43.91 -43.68 -63.09
N SER A 101 -44.42 -42.97 -62.09
CA SER A 101 -44.85 -41.57 -62.22
C SER A 101 -43.90 -40.60 -61.52
N LYS A 102 -42.99 -41.10 -60.68
CA LYS A 102 -41.98 -40.27 -60.02
C LYS A 102 -40.62 -40.94 -60.03
N LEU A 103 -39.60 -40.12 -60.14
CA LEU A 103 -38.20 -40.49 -60.07
C LEU A 103 -37.55 -39.68 -58.94
N HIS A 104 -36.95 -40.36 -57.98
CA HIS A 104 -36.24 -39.76 -56.86
C HIS A 104 -34.75 -40.00 -57.01
N PHE A 105 -33.92 -39.01 -56.74
CA PHE A 105 -32.51 -39.16 -56.46
C PHE A 105 -32.28 -38.90 -54.98
N ILE A 106 -31.88 -39.94 -54.26
CA ILE A 106 -31.50 -39.85 -52.86
C ILE A 106 -29.98 -39.83 -52.81
N PRO A 107 -29.35 -38.66 -52.56
CA PRO A 107 -27.90 -38.61 -52.43
C PRO A 107 -27.47 -39.30 -51.13
N ASN A 108 -26.41 -40.10 -51.20
CA ASN A 108 -25.82 -40.81 -50.06
C ASN A 108 -25.05 -39.88 -49.13
N GLN A 109 -24.71 -38.69 -49.63
CA GLN A 109 -24.03 -37.62 -48.92
C GLN A 109 -24.78 -36.31 -49.08
N VAL A 110 -24.40 -35.27 -48.34
CA VAL A 110 -24.94 -33.93 -48.55
C VAL A 110 -24.37 -33.30 -49.83
N PHE A 111 -25.15 -32.46 -50.50
CA PHE A 111 -24.66 -31.65 -51.61
C PHE A 111 -23.57 -30.67 -51.14
N LYS A 112 -22.71 -30.26 -52.07
CA LYS A 112 -21.71 -29.23 -51.82
C LYS A 112 -22.41 -27.87 -51.62
N PRO A 113 -21.99 -27.03 -50.65
CA PRO A 113 -22.56 -25.70 -50.45
C PRO A 113 -22.30 -24.77 -51.65
N GLU A 114 -23.21 -23.80 -51.82
CA GLU A 114 -23.13 -22.73 -52.83
C GLU A 114 -22.81 -23.22 -54.26
N THR A 115 -23.27 -24.43 -54.57
CA THR A 115 -22.94 -25.12 -55.81
C THR A 115 -24.20 -25.26 -56.65
N THR A 116 -24.11 -24.84 -57.90
CA THR A 116 -25.17 -25.08 -58.89
C THR A 116 -25.04 -26.49 -59.42
N TYR A 117 -26.10 -27.28 -59.23
CA TYR A 117 -26.25 -28.62 -59.77
C TYR A 117 -27.20 -28.59 -60.97
N THR A 118 -26.74 -29.14 -62.09
CA THR A 118 -27.55 -29.38 -63.28
C THR A 118 -28.03 -30.83 -63.28
N VAL A 119 -29.34 -31.01 -63.26
CA VAL A 119 -29.98 -32.31 -63.41
C VAL A 119 -30.39 -32.49 -64.86
N THR A 120 -29.92 -33.56 -65.49
CA THR A 120 -30.28 -33.87 -66.87
C THR A 120 -30.98 -35.21 -66.93
N LEU A 121 -32.15 -35.22 -67.58
CA LEU A 121 -32.86 -36.41 -68.00
C LEU A 121 -32.91 -36.43 -69.52
N GLU A 122 -32.29 -37.44 -70.13
CA GLU A 122 -32.36 -37.68 -71.55
C GLU A 122 -33.27 -38.88 -71.85
N ASN A 123 -33.76 -38.94 -73.09
CA ASN A 123 -34.62 -40.03 -73.59
C ASN A 123 -35.93 -40.25 -72.82
N ILE A 124 -36.56 -39.17 -72.35
CA ILE A 124 -37.90 -39.21 -71.76
C ILE A 124 -38.89 -39.64 -72.86
N ASN A 125 -39.33 -40.90 -72.82
CA ASN A 125 -40.23 -41.48 -73.81
C ASN A 125 -41.37 -42.27 -73.16
N ASN A 126 -42.45 -42.50 -73.91
CA ASN A 126 -43.51 -43.40 -73.47
C ASN A 126 -43.05 -44.86 -73.52
N ILE A 127 -43.74 -45.69 -72.75
CA ILE A 127 -43.47 -47.13 -72.57
C ILE A 127 -43.57 -47.98 -73.84
N LEU A 128 -44.17 -47.45 -74.92
CA LEU A 128 -44.27 -48.14 -76.20
C LEU A 128 -43.18 -47.69 -77.19
N GLY A 129 -42.35 -46.72 -76.80
CA GLY A 129 -41.25 -46.20 -77.61
C GLY A 129 -41.67 -45.38 -78.83
N PHE A 130 -42.94 -44.97 -78.92
CA PHE A 130 -43.46 -44.26 -80.10
C PHE A 130 -43.36 -42.74 -79.97
N GLY A 131 -42.61 -42.08 -80.86
CA GLY A 131 -42.49 -40.62 -80.91
C GLY A 131 -41.12 -40.11 -80.50
N ASP A 132 -40.89 -38.81 -80.68
CA ASP A 132 -39.59 -38.20 -80.42
C ASP A 132 -39.32 -38.13 -78.90
N PRO A 133 -38.22 -38.74 -78.41
CA PRO A 133 -37.84 -38.63 -77.02
C PRO A 133 -37.64 -37.16 -76.63
N LYS A 134 -38.01 -36.82 -75.40
CA LYS A 134 -37.78 -35.50 -74.82
C LYS A 134 -36.58 -35.53 -73.88
N SER A 135 -35.98 -34.37 -73.67
CA SER A 135 -35.01 -34.16 -72.61
C SER A 135 -35.53 -33.08 -71.66
N LEU A 136 -35.10 -33.19 -70.40
CA LEU A 136 -35.28 -32.17 -69.39
C LEU A 136 -33.89 -31.83 -68.85
N SER A 137 -33.60 -30.55 -68.74
CA SER A 137 -32.45 -30.06 -68.01
C SER A 137 -32.90 -28.89 -67.16
N PHE A 138 -32.54 -28.93 -65.88
CA PHE A 138 -32.80 -27.83 -64.96
C PHE A 138 -31.68 -27.73 -63.94
N ASP A 139 -31.48 -26.52 -63.46
CA ASP A 139 -30.48 -26.20 -62.45
C ASP A 139 -31.16 -25.93 -61.12
N PHE A 140 -30.43 -26.18 -60.03
CA PHE A 140 -30.73 -25.61 -58.73
C PHE A 140 -29.42 -25.27 -58.03
N THR A 141 -29.46 -24.30 -57.11
CA THR A 141 -28.27 -23.88 -56.36
C THR A 141 -28.47 -24.18 -54.89
N THR A 142 -27.51 -24.87 -54.28
CA THR A 142 -27.53 -25.17 -52.85
C THR A 142 -27.28 -23.93 -52.00
N ARG A 143 -27.81 -23.93 -50.78
CA ARG A 143 -27.59 -22.88 -49.80
C ARG A 143 -26.12 -22.87 -49.29
N PRO A 144 -25.64 -21.74 -48.75
CA PRO A 144 -24.35 -21.69 -48.06
C PRO A 144 -24.36 -22.56 -46.79
N LEU A 145 -23.19 -22.69 -46.17
CA LEU A 145 -23.08 -23.27 -44.82
C LEU A 145 -23.46 -22.22 -43.77
N PRO A 146 -23.91 -22.67 -42.57
CA PRO A 146 -24.17 -21.77 -41.45
C PRO A 146 -22.98 -20.85 -41.17
N SER A 147 -23.21 -19.55 -41.18
CA SER A 147 -22.24 -18.51 -40.79
C SER A 147 -22.54 -18.02 -39.37
N ILE A 148 -21.64 -17.20 -38.81
CA ILE A 148 -21.89 -16.58 -37.49
C ILE A 148 -22.78 -15.36 -37.70
N GLU A 149 -23.93 -15.33 -37.02
CA GLU A 149 -24.86 -14.19 -37.02
C GLU A 149 -24.52 -13.23 -35.88
N ALA A 150 -24.30 -13.75 -34.67
CA ALA A 150 -24.00 -12.94 -33.50
C ALA A 150 -23.14 -13.70 -32.49
N ILE A 151 -22.32 -12.96 -31.74
CA ILE A 151 -21.60 -13.44 -30.57
C ILE A 151 -21.92 -12.51 -29.41
N VAL A 152 -22.29 -13.07 -28.26
CA VAL A 152 -22.54 -12.33 -27.01
C VAL A 152 -21.48 -12.76 -26.00
N PRO A 153 -20.78 -11.82 -25.33
CA PRO A 153 -21.07 -10.38 -25.25
C PRO A 153 -20.68 -9.53 -26.47
N GLY A 154 -19.87 -10.05 -27.39
CA GLY A 154 -19.48 -9.37 -28.63
C GLY A 154 -17.98 -9.06 -28.69
N ASN A 155 -17.57 -8.25 -29.66
CA ASN A 155 -16.16 -7.92 -29.87
C ASN A 155 -15.71 -6.69 -29.06
N ALA A 156 -14.50 -6.77 -28.49
CA ALA A 156 -13.83 -5.74 -27.71
C ALA A 156 -14.65 -5.22 -26.51
N ILE A 157 -15.49 -6.09 -25.93
CA ILE A 157 -16.22 -5.76 -24.70
C ILE A 157 -15.30 -5.91 -23.50
N THR A 158 -15.40 -4.96 -22.56
CA THR A 158 -14.61 -4.91 -21.33
C THR A 158 -15.47 -5.16 -20.10
N ASP A 159 -14.81 -5.32 -18.95
CA ASP A 159 -15.44 -5.39 -17.64
C ASP A 159 -16.45 -6.53 -17.48
N LEU A 160 -16.14 -7.67 -18.11
CA LEU A 160 -16.98 -8.85 -18.06
C LEU A 160 -16.72 -9.67 -16.79
N SER A 161 -17.75 -10.37 -16.33
CA SER A 161 -17.66 -11.32 -15.23
C SER A 161 -16.69 -12.47 -15.57
N PRO A 162 -15.89 -12.94 -14.62
CA PRO A 162 -15.10 -14.17 -14.77
C PRO A 162 -15.93 -15.41 -15.11
N ASN A 163 -17.20 -15.43 -14.72
CA ASN A 163 -18.13 -16.53 -14.94
C ASN A 163 -19.01 -16.33 -16.19
N ILE A 164 -18.54 -15.51 -17.15
CA ILE A 164 -19.31 -15.18 -18.36
C ILE A 164 -19.55 -16.41 -19.23
N GLU A 165 -20.79 -16.56 -19.70
CA GLU A 165 -21.15 -17.51 -20.76
C GLU A 165 -21.02 -16.85 -22.13
N LEU A 166 -20.46 -17.57 -23.10
CA LEU A 166 -20.32 -17.09 -24.48
C LEU A 166 -21.38 -17.75 -25.36
N ALA A 167 -22.26 -16.94 -25.95
CA ALA A 167 -23.29 -17.43 -26.86
C ALA A 167 -22.94 -17.07 -28.31
N ILE A 168 -22.86 -18.09 -29.18
CA ILE A 168 -22.55 -17.95 -30.61
C ILE A 168 -23.78 -18.40 -31.40
N SER A 169 -24.46 -17.44 -32.02
CA SER A 169 -25.64 -17.67 -32.85
C SER A 169 -25.24 -17.80 -34.32
N LEU A 170 -25.78 -18.81 -34.98
CA LEU A 170 -25.56 -19.13 -36.39
C LEU A 170 -26.68 -18.56 -37.24
N SER A 171 -26.39 -18.24 -38.51
CA SER A 171 -27.39 -17.74 -39.47
C SER A 171 -28.43 -18.79 -39.89
N GLU A 172 -28.19 -20.07 -39.62
CA GLU A 172 -29.12 -21.17 -39.85
C GLU A 172 -28.72 -22.40 -39.01
N PRO A 173 -29.64 -23.36 -38.78
CA PRO A 173 -29.35 -24.59 -38.05
C PRO A 173 -28.19 -25.40 -38.66
N ASN A 174 -27.33 -25.95 -37.79
CA ASN A 174 -26.24 -26.84 -38.13
C ASN A 174 -26.54 -28.29 -37.67
N PRO A 175 -27.28 -29.10 -38.44
CA PRO A 175 -27.54 -30.51 -38.14
C PRO A 175 -26.33 -31.43 -38.36
N GLY A 176 -25.10 -30.90 -38.23
CA GLY A 176 -23.87 -31.62 -38.53
C GLY A 176 -23.36 -31.41 -39.95
N LEU A 177 -23.63 -30.25 -40.55
CA LEU A 177 -23.12 -29.83 -41.86
C LEU A 177 -21.68 -29.31 -41.79
N ALA A 178 -21.30 -28.72 -40.66
CA ALA A 178 -19.95 -28.22 -40.40
C ALA A 178 -19.56 -28.43 -38.94
N GLU A 179 -18.26 -28.58 -38.69
CA GLU A 179 -17.68 -28.52 -37.34
C GLU A 179 -17.29 -27.07 -37.03
N PHE A 180 -17.70 -26.57 -35.87
CA PHE A 180 -17.26 -25.28 -35.35
C PHE A 180 -16.19 -25.51 -34.30
N VAL A 181 -15.04 -24.85 -34.46
CA VAL A 181 -13.90 -24.93 -33.56
C VAL A 181 -13.67 -23.56 -32.94
N PHE A 182 -13.78 -23.50 -31.61
CA PHE A 182 -13.58 -22.28 -30.82
C PHE A 182 -12.20 -22.32 -30.18
N LEU A 183 -11.36 -21.35 -30.53
CA LEU A 183 -9.99 -21.23 -30.02
C LEU A 183 -9.89 -19.94 -29.20
N PHE A 184 -9.27 -20.05 -28.02
CA PHE A 184 -9.09 -18.94 -27.10
C PHE A 184 -7.61 -18.75 -26.77
N GLU A 185 -7.18 -17.49 -26.64
CA GLU A 185 -5.87 -17.11 -26.14
C GLU A 185 -6.02 -15.98 -25.10
N PRO A 186 -5.72 -16.22 -23.81
CA PRO A 186 -5.26 -17.48 -23.21
C PRO A 186 -6.26 -18.64 -23.36
N GLU A 187 -5.74 -19.87 -23.36
CA GLU A 187 -6.57 -21.08 -23.40
C GLU A 187 -7.25 -21.31 -22.04
N PHE A 188 -8.50 -21.79 -22.07
CA PHE A 188 -9.25 -22.20 -20.88
C PHE A 188 -10.19 -23.37 -21.22
N GLU A 189 -10.58 -24.13 -20.19
CA GLU A 189 -11.52 -25.23 -20.32
C GLU A 189 -12.97 -24.74 -20.27
N TYR A 190 -13.81 -25.28 -21.15
CA TYR A 190 -15.23 -24.94 -21.24
C TYR A 190 -16.09 -26.14 -21.59
N GLU A 191 -17.34 -26.11 -21.14
CA GLU A 191 -18.41 -26.99 -21.61
C GLU A 191 -19.10 -26.34 -22.82
N GLN A 192 -19.29 -27.12 -23.88
CA GLN A 192 -19.99 -26.67 -25.09
C GLN A 192 -21.35 -27.35 -25.18
N ASN A 193 -22.40 -26.55 -25.23
CA ASN A 193 -23.76 -26.99 -25.49
C ASN A 193 -24.30 -26.35 -26.78
N ILE A 194 -25.14 -27.07 -27.52
CA ILE A 194 -25.90 -26.53 -28.64
C ILE A 194 -27.38 -26.59 -28.29
N ASN A 195 -28.14 -25.56 -28.64
CA ASN A 195 -29.58 -25.53 -28.37
C ASN A 195 -30.36 -26.54 -29.24
N ASP A 196 -31.62 -26.78 -28.89
CA ASP A 196 -32.49 -27.74 -29.61
C ASP A 196 -32.72 -27.36 -31.09
N SER A 197 -32.62 -26.08 -31.43
CA SER A 197 -32.76 -25.58 -32.81
C SER A 197 -31.47 -25.73 -33.63
N LEU A 198 -30.37 -26.17 -33.01
CA LEU A 198 -29.06 -26.38 -33.60
C LEU A 198 -28.44 -25.12 -34.23
N ASP A 199 -28.89 -23.93 -33.82
CA ASP A 199 -28.47 -22.64 -34.36
C ASP A 199 -27.74 -21.77 -33.32
N GLN A 200 -27.56 -22.24 -32.09
CA GLN A 200 -26.80 -21.50 -31.09
C GLN A 200 -25.91 -22.43 -30.24
N TYR A 201 -24.62 -22.09 -30.18
CA TYR A 201 -23.67 -22.68 -29.24
C TYR A 201 -23.57 -21.82 -27.98
N ILE A 202 -23.55 -22.46 -26.81
CA ILE A 202 -23.29 -21.85 -25.51
C ILE A 202 -22.03 -22.48 -24.96
N LEU A 203 -21.02 -21.65 -24.69
CA LEU A 203 -19.76 -22.06 -24.09
C LEU A 203 -19.71 -21.53 -22.66
N THR A 204 -19.64 -22.45 -21.69
CA THR A 204 -19.60 -22.14 -20.26
C THR A 204 -18.22 -22.53 -19.73
N PRO A 205 -17.39 -21.59 -19.23
CA PRO A 205 -16.12 -21.91 -18.59
C PRO A 205 -16.31 -22.90 -17.44
N THR A 206 -15.44 -23.90 -17.31
CA THR A 206 -15.51 -24.88 -16.20
C THR A 206 -14.96 -24.30 -14.88
N GLN A 207 -14.18 -23.23 -14.98
CA GLN A 207 -13.66 -22.42 -13.88
C GLN A 207 -13.79 -20.94 -14.24
N PRO A 208 -13.85 -20.04 -13.24
CA PRO A 208 -13.81 -18.60 -13.51
C PRO A 208 -12.60 -18.22 -14.35
N LEU A 209 -12.82 -17.39 -15.37
CA LEU A 209 -11.76 -16.87 -16.21
C LEU A 209 -10.85 -15.94 -15.41
N SER A 210 -9.58 -15.86 -15.81
CA SER A 210 -8.57 -15.04 -15.11
C SER A 210 -8.97 -13.57 -15.12
N GLN A 211 -9.12 -12.98 -13.94
CA GLN A 211 -9.50 -11.58 -13.79
C GLN A 211 -8.45 -10.63 -14.38
N GLY A 212 -8.90 -9.50 -14.92
CA GLY A 212 -8.06 -8.51 -15.58
C GLY A 212 -7.44 -8.97 -16.90
N SER A 213 -7.74 -10.18 -17.38
CA SER A 213 -7.15 -10.77 -18.58
C SER A 213 -7.93 -10.41 -19.84
N ASN A 214 -7.18 -10.26 -20.94
CA ASN A 214 -7.72 -10.10 -22.28
C ASN A 214 -7.72 -11.45 -23.00
N TYR A 215 -8.87 -11.89 -23.47
CA TYR A 215 -9.02 -13.13 -24.25
C TYR A 215 -9.27 -12.79 -25.71
N ASN A 216 -8.49 -13.40 -26.60
CA ASN A 216 -8.75 -13.41 -28.03
C ASN A 216 -9.52 -14.68 -28.38
N MET A 217 -10.57 -14.55 -29.19
CA MET A 217 -11.38 -15.66 -29.68
C MET A 217 -11.26 -15.76 -31.20
N ILE A 218 -11.00 -16.97 -31.70
CA ILE A 218 -11.09 -17.33 -33.11
C ILE A 218 -12.14 -18.42 -33.26
N VAL A 219 -13.08 -18.22 -34.20
CA VAL A 219 -14.06 -19.24 -34.57
C VAL A 219 -13.79 -19.69 -35.98
N ASN A 220 -13.45 -20.97 -36.13
CA ASN A 220 -13.27 -21.60 -37.42
C ASN A 220 -14.44 -22.54 -37.71
N ARG A 221 -14.84 -22.60 -38.97
CA ARG A 221 -15.80 -23.56 -39.49
C ARG A 221 -15.09 -24.51 -40.44
N ILE A 222 -15.34 -25.80 -40.28
CA ILE A 222 -14.82 -26.85 -41.15
C ILE A 222 -16.01 -27.53 -41.81
N TRP A 223 -16.10 -27.45 -43.14
CA TRP A 223 -17.12 -28.20 -43.86
C TRP A 223 -16.82 -29.71 -43.75
N ILE A 224 -17.84 -30.48 -43.39
CA ILE A 224 -17.74 -31.94 -43.32
C ILE A 224 -18.84 -32.58 -44.15
N VAL A 225 -18.53 -33.74 -44.70
CA VAL A 225 -19.49 -34.59 -45.38
C VAL A 225 -19.51 -35.92 -44.65
N LYS A 226 -20.71 -36.35 -44.26
CA LYS A 226 -20.96 -37.66 -43.66
C LYS A 226 -21.68 -38.56 -44.63
N ASP A 227 -21.33 -39.84 -44.62
CA ASP A 227 -22.15 -40.86 -45.25
C ASP A 227 -23.48 -41.00 -44.47
N LYS A 228 -24.61 -40.94 -45.17
CA LYS A 228 -25.93 -40.95 -44.51
C LYS A 228 -26.23 -42.26 -43.80
N LEU A 229 -25.62 -43.38 -44.18
CA LEU A 229 -25.87 -44.69 -43.56
C LEU A 229 -24.93 -44.95 -42.38
N SER A 230 -23.61 -44.79 -42.57
CA SER A 230 -22.60 -45.09 -41.54
C SER A 230 -22.43 -43.95 -40.55
N GLN A 231 -22.83 -42.72 -40.91
CA GLN A 231 -22.57 -41.49 -40.16
C GLN A 231 -21.07 -41.13 -40.04
N GLU A 232 -20.19 -41.85 -40.73
CA GLU A 232 -18.75 -41.56 -40.75
C GLU A 232 -18.45 -40.34 -41.63
N ILE A 233 -17.44 -39.55 -41.21
CA ILE A 233 -16.96 -38.40 -41.98
C ILE A 233 -16.15 -38.92 -43.17
N VAL A 234 -16.66 -38.73 -44.38
CA VAL A 234 -16.03 -39.14 -45.64
C VAL A 234 -15.20 -38.02 -46.28
N TYR A 235 -15.46 -36.77 -45.90
CA TYR A 235 -14.68 -35.61 -46.33
C TYR A 235 -14.66 -34.53 -45.25
N ARG A 236 -13.52 -33.85 -45.13
CA ARG A 236 -13.27 -32.74 -44.21
C ARG A 236 -12.43 -31.69 -44.92
N ASP A 237 -12.93 -30.45 -44.96
CA ASP A 237 -12.25 -29.33 -45.61
C ASP A 237 -11.20 -28.69 -44.69
N GLU A 238 -10.43 -27.73 -45.22
CA GLU A 238 -9.55 -26.89 -44.41
C GLU A 238 -10.38 -25.92 -43.53
N PRO A 239 -9.91 -25.56 -42.33
CA PRO A 239 -10.62 -24.63 -41.47
C PRO A 239 -10.76 -23.23 -42.09
N GLU A 240 -12.00 -22.76 -42.24
CA GLU A 240 -12.33 -21.41 -42.64
C GLU A 240 -12.56 -20.53 -41.41
N LYS A 241 -11.79 -19.46 -41.27
CA LYS A 241 -11.96 -18.50 -40.18
C LYS A 241 -13.16 -17.60 -40.42
N LEU A 242 -14.19 -17.74 -39.59
CA LEU A 242 -15.41 -16.93 -39.67
C LEU A 242 -15.36 -15.68 -38.79
N TYR A 243 -14.66 -15.77 -37.67
CA TYR A 243 -14.58 -14.69 -36.70
C TYR A 243 -13.22 -14.62 -36.02
N ALA A 244 -12.78 -13.39 -35.74
CA ALA A 244 -11.69 -13.09 -34.84
C ALA A 244 -12.08 -11.84 -34.03
N GLY A 245 -12.05 -11.96 -32.71
CA GLY A 245 -12.38 -10.86 -31.81
C GLY A 245 -11.73 -11.05 -30.45
N SER A 246 -12.04 -10.14 -29.53
CA SER A 246 -11.52 -10.20 -28.17
C SER A 246 -12.56 -9.75 -27.15
N PHE A 247 -12.32 -10.09 -25.89
CA PHE A 247 -13.07 -9.59 -24.76
C PHE A 247 -12.15 -9.51 -23.53
N GLN A 248 -12.49 -8.67 -22.57
CA GLN A 248 -11.70 -8.45 -21.36
C GLN A 248 -12.52 -8.75 -20.11
N ILE A 249 -11.94 -9.55 -19.22
CA ILE A 249 -12.48 -9.83 -17.89
C ILE A 249 -12.12 -8.67 -16.97
N ALA A 250 -13.08 -8.23 -16.15
CA ALA A 250 -12.87 -7.19 -15.15
C ALA A 250 -11.68 -7.55 -14.24
N PRO A 251 -10.86 -6.58 -13.80
CA PRO A 251 -9.85 -6.81 -12.77
C PRO A 251 -10.51 -7.24 -11.45
N PRO A 252 -9.76 -7.88 -10.53
CA PRO A 252 -10.28 -8.22 -9.22
C PRO A 252 -10.65 -6.96 -8.42
N PRO A 253 -11.67 -7.03 -7.53
CA PRO A 253 -11.95 -5.97 -6.56
C PRO A 253 -10.72 -5.70 -5.68
N GLN A 254 -10.54 -4.44 -5.31
CA GLN A 254 -9.41 -3.97 -4.51
C GLN A 254 -9.89 -3.14 -3.33
N VAL A 255 -9.17 -3.27 -2.21
CA VAL A 255 -9.40 -2.43 -1.03
C VAL A 255 -8.67 -1.11 -1.20
N GLU A 256 -9.42 0.00 -1.18
CA GLU A 256 -8.88 1.36 -1.21
C GLU A 256 -8.48 1.84 0.18
N LYS A 257 -9.28 1.52 1.19
CA LYS A 257 -9.08 2.01 2.55
C LYS A 257 -9.64 1.05 3.59
N VAL A 258 -8.93 0.93 4.71
CA VAL A 258 -9.42 0.28 5.92
C VAL A 258 -9.39 1.25 7.10
N SER A 259 -10.32 1.05 8.03
CA SER A 259 -10.41 1.75 9.31
C SER A 259 -10.96 0.78 10.36
N PRO A 260 -10.56 0.88 11.63
CA PRO A 260 -9.48 1.71 12.15
C PRO A 260 -8.10 1.07 11.89
N THR A 261 -7.02 1.84 12.07
CA THR A 261 -5.63 1.36 12.06
C THR A 261 -4.85 2.01 13.20
N GLY A 262 -3.77 1.37 13.66
CA GLY A 262 -2.89 1.88 14.72
C GLY A 262 -3.05 1.17 16.07
N ASP A 263 -2.46 1.77 17.12
CA ASP A 263 -2.23 1.11 18.41
C ASP A 263 -3.10 1.62 19.58
N ALA A 264 -3.92 2.65 19.34
CA ALA A 264 -4.77 3.28 20.37
C ALA A 264 -6.19 3.50 19.85
N VAL A 265 -6.76 2.50 19.19
CA VAL A 265 -8.11 2.55 18.63
C VAL A 265 -9.13 2.58 19.77
N LEU A 266 -10.08 3.51 19.71
CA LEU A 266 -11.14 3.58 20.72
C LEU A 266 -12.06 2.36 20.62
N VAL A 267 -12.55 1.89 21.76
CA VAL A 267 -13.32 0.64 21.84
C VAL A 267 -14.73 0.73 21.25
N ASP A 268 -15.18 1.95 20.94
CA ASP A 268 -16.46 2.27 20.30
C ASP A 268 -16.32 2.59 18.80
N ASN A 269 -15.11 2.48 18.23
CA ASN A 269 -14.90 2.68 16.80
C ASN A 269 -15.56 1.56 15.97
N ASP A 270 -16.23 1.97 14.91
CA ASP A 270 -16.65 1.08 13.83
C ASP A 270 -15.43 0.62 13.01
N ILE A 271 -15.59 -0.56 12.38
CA ILE A 271 -14.62 -1.16 11.47
C ILE A 271 -15.14 -0.97 10.04
N GLU A 272 -14.39 -0.27 9.20
CA GLU A 272 -14.78 0.06 7.83
C GLU A 272 -13.76 -0.47 6.81
N ILE A 273 -14.27 -1.03 5.71
CA ILE A 273 -13.47 -1.40 4.54
C ILE A 273 -14.12 -0.77 3.31
N THR A 274 -13.35 0.01 2.56
CA THR A 274 -13.77 0.65 1.32
C THR A 274 -13.07 -0.01 0.14
N PHE A 275 -13.84 -0.40 -0.87
CA PHE A 275 -13.39 -1.03 -2.11
C PHE A 275 -13.49 -0.05 -3.28
N ASN A 276 -12.75 -0.33 -4.36
CA ASN A 276 -12.80 0.44 -5.61
C ASN A 276 -14.13 0.23 -6.37
N GLU A 277 -14.89 -0.81 -6.04
CA GLU A 277 -16.11 -1.24 -6.72
C GLU A 277 -17.17 -1.81 -5.76
N ALA A 278 -18.39 -2.02 -6.27
CA ALA A 278 -19.52 -2.46 -5.48
C ALA A 278 -19.41 -3.95 -5.12
N MET A 279 -19.41 -4.27 -3.83
CA MET A 279 -19.28 -5.63 -3.32
C MET A 279 -20.65 -6.32 -3.14
N ASP A 280 -20.68 -7.66 -3.23
CA ASP A 280 -21.89 -8.42 -2.92
C ASP A 280 -22.09 -8.52 -1.40
N GLU A 281 -23.25 -8.06 -0.93
CA GLU A 281 -23.56 -7.96 0.50
C GLU A 281 -23.61 -9.33 1.20
N ALA A 282 -24.12 -10.37 0.52
CA ALA A 282 -24.23 -11.70 1.12
C ALA A 282 -22.86 -12.37 1.23
N SER A 283 -22.02 -12.23 0.21
CA SER A 283 -20.64 -12.71 0.18
C SER A 283 -19.82 -12.07 1.30
N ILE A 284 -19.90 -10.74 1.45
CA ILE A 284 -19.22 -10.02 2.55
C ILE A 284 -19.67 -10.53 3.92
N LYS A 285 -20.99 -10.64 4.17
CA LYS A 285 -21.52 -11.07 5.47
C LYS A 285 -21.13 -12.49 5.85
N ASN A 286 -20.97 -13.38 4.87
CA ASN A 286 -20.58 -14.77 5.11
C ASN A 286 -19.06 -14.92 5.32
N ASN A 287 -18.25 -14.05 4.72
CA ASN A 287 -16.80 -14.18 4.65
C ASN A 287 -16.05 -13.28 5.65
N LEU A 288 -16.64 -12.16 6.10
CA LEU A 288 -16.01 -11.27 7.07
C LEU A 288 -15.81 -11.99 8.41
N SER A 289 -14.58 -11.98 8.90
CA SER A 289 -14.23 -12.51 10.22
C SER A 289 -13.35 -11.53 10.99
N ILE A 290 -13.56 -11.47 12.29
CA ILE A 290 -12.79 -10.63 13.22
C ILE A 290 -12.33 -11.53 14.37
N SER A 291 -11.05 -11.41 14.73
CA SER A 291 -10.42 -12.20 15.79
C SER A 291 -9.70 -11.29 16.78
N PRO A 292 -9.95 -11.38 18.10
CA PRO A 292 -10.91 -12.25 18.78
C PRO A 292 -12.35 -12.07 18.30
N ASP A 293 -13.16 -13.13 18.43
CA ASP A 293 -14.56 -13.13 17.99
C ASP A 293 -15.38 -12.12 18.78
N ILE A 294 -16.11 -11.27 18.06
CA ILE A 294 -16.93 -10.20 18.63
C ILE A 294 -18.28 -10.13 17.91
N GLY A 295 -19.35 -9.93 18.67
CA GLY A 295 -20.66 -9.67 18.10
C GLY A 295 -20.70 -8.28 17.44
N GLY A 296 -21.52 -8.13 16.39
CA GLY A 296 -21.72 -6.85 15.72
C GLY A 296 -22.70 -6.94 14.56
N SER A 297 -22.87 -5.84 13.85
CA SER A 297 -23.72 -5.76 12.65
C SER A 297 -22.95 -5.23 11.45
N VAL A 298 -23.10 -5.90 10.31
CA VAL A 298 -22.55 -5.46 9.01
C VAL A 298 -23.60 -4.70 8.23
N VAL A 299 -23.26 -3.50 7.77
CA VAL A 299 -24.05 -2.68 6.84
C VAL A 299 -23.15 -2.24 5.69
N LEU A 300 -23.66 -2.33 4.46
CA LEU A 300 -23.03 -1.70 3.30
C LEU A 300 -23.73 -0.37 3.02
N TYR A 301 -22.95 0.61 2.58
CA TYR A 301 -23.47 1.89 2.09
C TYR A 301 -24.27 1.70 0.80
N GLU A 302 -25.05 2.72 0.40
CA GLU A 302 -25.92 2.65 -0.80
C GLU A 302 -25.16 2.32 -2.09
N ASP A 303 -23.88 2.71 -2.18
CA ASP A 303 -23.01 2.41 -3.32
C ASP A 303 -22.36 1.02 -3.26
N LYS A 304 -22.54 0.30 -2.14
CA LYS A 304 -21.96 -1.00 -1.80
C LYS A 304 -20.43 -1.05 -1.86
N LYS A 305 -19.76 0.10 -1.89
CA LYS A 305 -18.29 0.18 -1.91
C LYS A 305 -17.70 0.24 -0.51
N THR A 306 -18.47 0.71 0.46
CA THR A 306 -18.03 0.77 1.85
C THR A 306 -18.88 -0.17 2.69
N LEU A 307 -18.23 -1.13 3.35
CA LEU A 307 -18.82 -1.87 4.45
C LEU A 307 -18.44 -1.22 5.76
N THR A 308 -19.39 -1.23 6.70
CA THR A 308 -19.19 -0.84 8.09
C THR A 308 -19.67 -1.99 8.97
N PHE A 309 -18.76 -2.49 9.82
CA PHE A 309 -19.06 -3.40 10.91
C PHE A 309 -19.06 -2.61 12.21
N THR A 310 -20.23 -2.56 12.85
CA THR A 310 -20.40 -1.95 14.18
C THR A 310 -20.27 -3.03 15.25
N PRO A 311 -19.18 -3.05 16.03
CA PRO A 311 -19.00 -4.02 17.11
C PRO A 311 -19.97 -3.75 18.26
N GLN A 312 -20.39 -4.79 18.99
CA GLN A 312 -21.13 -4.64 20.26
C GLN A 312 -20.28 -4.07 21.40
N GLY A 313 -18.96 -4.00 21.17
CA GLY A 313 -17.95 -3.44 22.05
C GLY A 313 -16.62 -4.14 21.76
N LEU A 314 -15.56 -3.36 21.57
CA LEU A 314 -14.21 -3.90 21.50
C LEU A 314 -13.64 -4.02 22.92
N ASP A 315 -12.83 -5.05 23.16
CA ASP A 315 -12.09 -5.19 24.41
C ASP A 315 -10.91 -4.22 24.43
N TYR A 316 -10.59 -3.65 25.59
CA TYR A 316 -9.39 -2.83 25.79
C TYR A 316 -8.10 -3.66 25.68
N GLU A 317 -6.97 -3.01 25.39
CA GLU A 317 -5.65 -3.65 25.32
C GLU A 317 -5.60 -4.90 24.42
N THR A 318 -6.45 -4.93 23.38
CA THR A 318 -6.67 -6.12 22.56
C THR A 318 -6.26 -5.87 21.13
N LYS A 319 -5.47 -6.80 20.59
CA LYS A 319 -5.12 -6.83 19.18
C LYS A 319 -6.22 -7.53 18.39
N TYR A 320 -6.88 -6.80 17.50
CA TYR A 320 -7.85 -7.36 16.57
C TYR A 320 -7.23 -7.61 15.20
N GLN A 321 -7.61 -8.72 14.60
CA GLN A 321 -7.36 -9.07 13.21
C GLN A 321 -8.69 -9.05 12.47
N VAL A 322 -8.79 -8.27 11.41
CA VAL A 322 -9.92 -8.29 10.48
C VAL A 322 -9.50 -9.08 9.26
N THR A 323 -10.33 -10.01 8.80
CA THR A 323 -10.04 -10.87 7.67
C THR A 323 -11.24 -10.98 6.73
N LEU A 324 -10.97 -10.75 5.45
CA LEU A 324 -11.88 -11.02 4.35
C LEU A 324 -11.17 -11.95 3.37
N PRO A 325 -11.53 -13.24 3.30
CA PRO A 325 -10.81 -14.23 2.53
C PRO A 325 -10.93 -14.04 1.02
N ALA A 326 -9.96 -14.60 0.31
CA ALA A 326 -10.03 -14.81 -1.14
C ALA A 326 -11.33 -15.54 -1.52
N GLY A 327 -11.90 -15.19 -2.68
CA GLY A 327 -13.19 -15.68 -3.14
C GLY A 327 -14.39 -14.85 -2.69
N THR A 328 -14.20 -13.79 -1.89
CA THR A 328 -15.28 -12.84 -1.61
C THR A 328 -15.65 -12.07 -2.88
N GLU A 329 -16.93 -12.05 -3.22
CA GLU A 329 -17.45 -11.62 -4.52
C GLU A 329 -17.93 -10.16 -4.55
N ASN A 330 -17.88 -9.57 -5.74
CA ASN A 330 -18.51 -8.30 -6.08
C ASN A 330 -19.90 -8.51 -6.71
N ASP A 331 -20.65 -7.42 -6.90
CA ASP A 331 -21.99 -7.46 -7.51
C ASP A 331 -22.00 -7.96 -8.98
N GLN A 332 -20.84 -8.08 -9.63
CA GLN A 332 -20.66 -8.51 -11.02
C GLN A 332 -20.05 -9.93 -11.15
N GLY A 333 -19.88 -10.65 -10.04
CA GLY A 333 -19.31 -12.00 -10.00
C GLY A 333 -17.77 -12.08 -10.11
N GLY A 334 -17.07 -10.95 -10.07
CA GLY A 334 -15.63 -10.89 -9.76
C GLY A 334 -15.38 -11.14 -8.28
N TYR A 335 -14.15 -11.45 -7.89
CA TYR A 335 -13.80 -11.88 -6.54
C TYR A 335 -12.39 -11.49 -6.10
N LEU A 336 -12.17 -11.39 -4.79
CA LEU A 336 -10.85 -11.17 -4.21
C LEU A 336 -9.93 -12.36 -4.50
N GLU A 337 -8.75 -12.11 -5.07
CA GLU A 337 -7.78 -13.18 -5.37
C GLU A 337 -6.95 -13.59 -4.15
N GLU A 338 -6.80 -12.69 -3.19
CA GLU A 338 -6.01 -12.88 -1.97
C GLU A 338 -6.82 -12.50 -0.73
N ASP A 339 -6.46 -13.06 0.41
CA ASP A 339 -7.03 -12.68 1.70
C ASP A 339 -6.65 -11.23 2.03
N ILE A 340 -7.65 -10.42 2.38
CA ILE A 340 -7.42 -9.11 2.97
C ILE A 340 -7.31 -9.30 4.48
N ILE A 341 -6.13 -9.01 5.02
CA ILE A 341 -5.84 -9.14 6.46
C ILE A 341 -5.22 -7.83 6.96
N TYR A 342 -5.81 -7.22 7.98
CA TYR A 342 -5.20 -6.11 8.70
C TYR A 342 -5.44 -6.19 10.20
N TYR A 343 -4.68 -5.38 10.94
CA TYR A 343 -4.67 -5.40 12.39
C TYR A 343 -4.81 -4.00 12.95
N PHE A 344 -5.38 -3.91 14.14
CA PHE A 344 -5.33 -2.74 14.99
C PHE A 344 -5.27 -3.17 16.46
N ASN A 345 -4.76 -2.30 17.34
CA ASN A 345 -4.82 -2.51 18.78
C ASN A 345 -5.74 -1.46 19.39
N THR A 346 -6.62 -1.92 20.27
CA THR A 346 -7.46 -1.02 21.05
C THR A 346 -6.65 -0.30 22.11
N ILE A 347 -7.11 0.90 22.44
CA ILE A 347 -6.55 1.74 23.49
C ILE A 347 -6.41 0.95 24.79
N GLY A 348 -5.31 1.21 25.50
CA GLY A 348 -4.95 0.52 26.72
C GLY A 348 -4.98 1.39 27.97
N ARG A 349 -4.24 0.94 28.99
CA ARG A 349 -4.00 1.74 30.20
C ARG A 349 -3.21 3.01 29.90
N VAL A 350 -3.54 4.07 30.63
CA VAL A 350 -2.75 5.30 30.65
C VAL A 350 -1.28 4.98 30.92
N ASN A 351 -0.41 5.49 30.05
CA ASN A 351 1.03 5.43 30.20
C ASN A 351 1.65 6.82 30.07
N VAL A 352 2.85 7.01 30.62
CA VAL A 352 3.63 8.22 30.39
C VAL A 352 4.54 7.99 29.19
N SER A 353 4.27 8.73 28.11
CA SER A 353 5.05 8.68 26.88
C SER A 353 6.35 9.49 26.98
N HIS A 354 6.37 10.54 27.79
CA HIS A 354 7.55 11.40 27.94
C HIS A 354 7.60 12.15 29.27
N PHE A 355 8.82 12.37 29.75
CA PHE A 355 9.12 13.31 30.83
C PHE A 355 10.14 14.36 30.39
N SER A 356 9.96 15.60 30.83
CA SER A 356 10.92 16.68 30.68
C SER A 356 11.14 17.39 32.03
N PRO A 357 12.36 17.42 32.60
CA PRO A 357 13.58 16.80 32.10
C PRO A 357 13.47 15.28 31.98
N GLN A 358 14.29 14.69 31.12
CA GLN A 358 14.36 13.23 31.00
C GLN A 358 14.96 12.61 32.26
N ASP A 359 14.70 11.33 32.50
CA ASP A 359 15.28 10.59 33.63
C ASP A 359 16.81 10.68 33.62
N GLN A 360 17.38 10.89 34.80
CA GLN A 360 18.79 11.07 35.11
C GLN A 360 19.46 12.31 34.48
N THR A 361 18.68 13.28 33.99
CA THR A 361 19.24 14.54 33.49
C THR A 361 19.96 15.30 34.62
N THR A 362 21.14 15.86 34.32
CA THR A 362 21.92 16.70 35.25
C THR A 362 22.00 18.14 34.75
N GLY A 363 22.33 19.09 35.64
CA GLY A 363 22.47 20.49 35.25
C GLY A 363 21.13 21.17 34.94
N VAL A 364 20.02 20.64 35.43
CA VAL A 364 18.69 21.21 35.22
C VAL A 364 18.60 22.56 35.91
N GLY A 365 18.12 23.59 35.21
CA GLY A 365 17.93 24.91 35.80
C GLY A 365 16.96 24.86 37.00
N VAL A 366 17.23 25.61 38.06
CA VAL A 366 16.39 25.60 39.28
C VAL A 366 14.97 26.14 39.08
N ASN A 367 14.70 26.78 37.94
CA ASN A 367 13.36 27.28 37.55
C ASN A 367 12.73 26.43 36.44
N ASN A 368 13.26 25.23 36.21
CA ASN A 368 12.78 24.37 35.15
C ASN A 368 11.35 23.89 35.47
N THR A 369 10.48 23.96 34.47
CA THR A 369 9.14 23.38 34.53
C THR A 369 9.22 21.90 34.18
N ILE A 370 8.73 21.06 35.08
CA ILE A 370 8.66 19.62 34.90
C ILE A 370 7.42 19.29 34.07
N ARG A 371 7.55 18.47 33.04
CA ARG A 371 6.47 18.05 32.16
C ARG A 371 6.33 16.53 32.15
N VAL A 372 5.08 16.08 32.15
CA VAL A 372 4.66 14.68 32.05
C VAL A 372 3.69 14.59 30.87
N SER A 373 4.08 13.90 29.81
CA SER A 373 3.19 13.65 28.66
C SER A 373 2.62 12.25 28.75
N PHE A 374 1.30 12.15 28.70
CA PHE A 374 0.58 10.87 28.65
C PHE A 374 0.43 10.41 27.20
N ASP A 375 0.25 9.10 26.99
CA ASP A 375 0.02 8.52 25.67
C ASP A 375 -1.42 8.68 25.17
N GLN A 376 -2.32 9.13 26.03
CA GLN A 376 -3.74 9.36 25.77
C GLN A 376 -4.28 10.52 26.61
N GLU A 377 -5.52 10.93 26.33
CA GLU A 377 -6.21 11.96 27.10
C GLU A 377 -6.60 11.40 28.49
N VAL A 378 -6.36 12.18 29.54
CA VAL A 378 -6.56 11.79 30.94
C VAL A 378 -7.39 12.82 31.70
N ASP A 379 -8.04 12.41 32.78
CA ASP A 379 -8.64 13.36 33.71
C ASP A 379 -7.54 14.14 34.43
N HIS A 380 -7.48 15.45 34.17
CA HIS A 380 -6.41 16.31 34.68
C HIS A 380 -6.35 16.33 36.21
N ALA A 381 -7.50 16.34 36.90
CA ALA A 381 -7.54 16.39 38.35
C ALA A 381 -6.93 15.12 38.97
N SER A 382 -7.20 13.95 38.38
CA SER A 382 -6.61 12.68 38.79
C SER A 382 -5.08 12.69 38.61
N ALA A 383 -4.58 13.16 37.47
CA ALA A 383 -3.14 13.24 37.18
C ALA A 383 -2.42 14.19 38.14
N GLU A 384 -2.99 15.37 38.39
CA GLU A 384 -2.45 16.36 39.34
C GLU A 384 -2.44 15.82 40.77
N SER A 385 -3.51 15.13 41.19
CA SER A 385 -3.61 14.56 42.55
C SER A 385 -2.64 13.40 42.80
N ASN A 386 -2.20 12.71 41.74
CA ASN A 386 -1.24 11.62 41.79
C ASN A 386 0.22 12.06 41.56
N PHE A 387 0.47 13.34 41.26
CA PHE A 387 1.81 13.87 41.06
C PHE A 387 2.50 14.19 42.39
N HIS A 388 3.74 13.72 42.52
CA HIS A 388 4.60 13.97 43.66
C HIS A 388 6.02 14.33 43.21
N ILE A 389 6.64 15.27 43.91
CA ILE A 389 8.04 15.65 43.75
C ILE A 389 8.75 15.59 45.10
N GLU A 390 9.92 14.95 45.11
CA GLU A 390 10.77 14.80 46.29
C GLU A 390 12.17 15.35 46.02
N PRO A 391 12.72 16.24 46.86
CA PRO A 391 12.10 16.83 48.05
C PRO A 391 10.89 17.69 47.67
N ALA A 392 9.97 17.82 48.62
CA ALA A 392 8.71 18.53 48.38
C ALA A 392 8.97 19.97 47.90
N SER A 393 8.31 20.33 46.80
CA SER A 393 8.36 21.65 46.20
C SER A 393 6.93 22.08 45.86
N GLU A 394 6.58 23.31 46.23
CA GLU A 394 5.28 23.90 45.90
C GLU A 394 5.29 24.41 44.46
N GLY A 395 4.18 24.29 43.75
CA GLY A 395 4.08 24.69 42.35
C GLY A 395 2.65 24.77 41.84
N THR A 396 2.52 25.06 40.56
CA THR A 396 1.23 25.14 39.87
C THR A 396 1.23 24.22 38.65
N PHE A 397 0.05 23.68 38.33
CA PHE A 397 -0.16 22.85 37.16
C PHE A 397 -0.75 23.65 36.00
N SER A 398 -0.37 23.26 34.79
CA SER A 398 -0.96 23.73 33.54
C SER A 398 -0.91 22.59 32.52
N TRP A 399 -1.73 22.68 31.47
CA TRP A 399 -1.89 21.60 30.49
C TRP A 399 -1.76 22.10 29.06
N ASP A 400 -1.16 21.28 28.21
CA ASP A 400 -1.11 21.43 26.76
C ASP A 400 -1.36 20.06 26.11
N GLY A 401 -2.60 19.84 25.62
CA GLY A 401 -3.07 18.52 25.21
C GLY A 401 -2.88 17.48 26.32
N ASN A 402 -2.26 16.35 26.00
CA ASN A 402 -1.98 15.26 26.96
C ASN A 402 -0.73 15.52 27.84
N THR A 403 -0.22 16.76 27.90
CA THR A 403 0.98 17.09 28.67
C THR A 403 0.64 17.95 29.88
N MET A 404 0.86 17.39 31.06
CA MET A 404 0.83 18.11 32.34
C MET A 404 2.18 18.81 32.58
N ALA A 405 2.14 20.07 32.97
CA ALA A 405 3.31 20.86 33.31
C ALA A 405 3.22 21.39 34.75
N PHE A 406 4.19 21.00 35.59
CA PHE A 406 4.37 21.49 36.95
C PHE A 406 5.46 22.57 36.97
N THR A 407 5.09 23.80 37.30
CA THR A 407 6.01 24.93 37.47
C THR A 407 6.22 25.21 38.96
N PRO A 408 7.44 25.01 39.49
CA PRO A 408 7.75 25.35 40.87
C PRO A 408 7.50 26.83 41.18
N THR A 409 6.88 27.12 42.32
CA THR A 409 6.62 28.49 42.80
C THR A 409 7.91 29.16 43.27
N ASN A 410 8.77 28.38 43.93
CA ASN A 410 10.10 28.80 44.36
C ASN A 410 11.17 28.06 43.57
N HIS A 411 12.37 28.64 43.50
CA HIS A 411 13.52 27.99 42.89
C HIS A 411 13.78 26.65 43.57
N LEU A 412 14.00 25.60 42.78
CA LEU A 412 14.51 24.33 43.28
C LEU A 412 15.89 24.52 43.91
N THR A 413 16.23 23.73 44.92
CA THR A 413 17.57 23.72 45.52
C THR A 413 18.65 23.40 44.48
N TYR A 414 19.71 24.21 44.42
CA TYR A 414 20.88 23.96 43.57
C TYR A 414 21.62 22.67 43.97
N ASN A 415 22.25 22.02 42.99
CA ASN A 415 23.03 20.80 43.16
C ASN A 415 22.31 19.71 43.98
N TYR A 416 21.01 19.54 43.73
CA TYR A 416 20.16 18.60 44.45
C TYR A 416 19.46 17.66 43.49
N THR A 417 19.30 16.42 43.91
CA THR A 417 18.60 15.37 43.14
C THR A 417 17.13 15.36 43.51
N TYR A 418 16.27 15.59 42.53
CA TYR A 418 14.82 15.51 42.65
C TYR A 418 14.30 14.21 42.02
N LYS A 419 13.35 13.57 42.67
CA LYS A 419 12.56 12.47 42.12
C LYS A 419 11.14 12.95 41.90
N VAL A 420 10.61 12.74 40.70
CA VAL A 420 9.20 12.98 40.38
C VAL A 420 8.54 11.63 40.20
N THR A 421 7.36 11.46 40.81
CA THR A 421 6.53 10.28 40.70
C THR A 421 5.11 10.70 40.34
N VAL A 422 4.51 10.01 39.38
CA VAL A 422 3.07 10.03 39.13
C VAL A 422 2.55 8.65 39.54
N ASN A 423 1.82 8.57 40.65
CA ASN A 423 1.30 7.30 41.14
C ASN A 423 0.29 6.67 40.18
N SER A 424 0.08 5.36 40.34
CA SER A 424 -1.06 4.65 39.75
C SER A 424 -2.41 5.31 40.11
N GLY A 425 -3.43 5.11 39.27
CA GLY A 425 -4.77 5.68 39.45
C GLY A 425 -5.00 6.99 38.69
N VAL A 426 -4.20 7.28 37.66
CA VAL A 426 -4.52 8.32 36.67
C VAL A 426 -5.68 7.83 35.81
N ILE A 427 -6.79 8.56 35.84
CA ILE A 427 -8.04 8.17 35.19
C ILE A 427 -7.96 8.50 33.70
N SER A 428 -8.29 7.52 32.84
CA SER A 428 -8.37 7.77 31.40
C SER A 428 -9.70 8.41 31.01
N ILE A 429 -9.71 9.20 29.93
CA ILE A 429 -10.96 9.65 29.30
C ILE A 429 -11.59 8.56 28.42
N TYR A 430 -10.78 7.77 27.72
CA TYR A 430 -11.26 6.79 26.74
C TYR A 430 -10.79 5.35 27.01
N GLY A 431 -9.59 5.19 27.55
CA GLY A 431 -8.92 3.92 27.83
C GLY A 431 -9.13 3.41 29.24
N LEU A 432 -8.13 2.70 29.76
CA LEU A 432 -8.11 2.19 31.13
C LEU A 432 -7.25 3.06 32.04
N ASP A 433 -7.60 3.14 33.33
CA ASP A 433 -6.81 3.87 34.32
C ASP A 433 -5.41 3.26 34.48
N SER A 434 -4.42 4.10 34.83
CA SER A 434 -3.06 3.63 35.10
C SER A 434 -3.04 2.69 36.32
N ASP A 435 -2.33 1.58 36.21
CA ASP A 435 -2.24 0.55 37.26
C ASP A 435 -0.87 0.51 37.95
N ARG A 436 0.05 1.39 37.53
CA ARG A 436 1.42 1.47 38.03
C ARG A 436 1.87 2.91 38.20
N ASP A 437 2.90 3.10 39.01
CA ASP A 437 3.56 4.38 39.18
C ASP A 437 4.55 4.64 38.04
N PHE A 438 4.69 5.90 37.65
CA PHE A 438 5.72 6.39 36.73
C PHE A 438 6.67 7.28 37.50
N SER A 439 7.98 7.18 37.27
CA SER A 439 8.94 8.03 37.97
C SER A 439 10.15 8.40 37.14
N LEU A 440 10.71 9.56 37.42
CA LEU A 440 12.00 10.02 36.93
C LEU A 440 12.81 10.62 38.08
N THR A 441 14.13 10.71 37.89
CA THR A 441 15.04 11.46 38.75
C THR A 441 15.82 12.48 37.93
N PHE A 442 16.09 13.67 38.45
CA PHE A 442 16.98 14.65 37.81
C PHE A 442 17.80 15.42 38.84
N ALA A 443 18.93 15.99 38.43
CA ALA A 443 19.77 16.82 39.30
C ALA A 443 19.82 18.27 38.80
N THR A 444 19.58 19.21 39.70
CA THR A 444 19.70 20.64 39.40
C THR A 444 21.15 21.06 39.22
N ALA A 445 21.38 22.12 38.45
CA ALA A 445 22.70 22.72 38.30
C ALA A 445 23.25 23.21 39.65
N PRO A 446 24.58 23.26 39.82
CA PRO A 446 25.18 23.93 40.97
C PRO A 446 24.98 25.45 40.88
N GLU A 447 24.95 26.09 42.05
CA GLU A 447 24.92 27.55 42.14
C GLU A 447 26.21 28.14 41.57
N VAL A 448 26.11 29.26 40.86
CA VAL A 448 27.27 30.01 40.35
C VAL A 448 27.20 31.40 40.91
N ILE A 449 28.12 31.72 41.82
CA ILE A 449 28.27 33.07 42.36
C ILE A 449 29.47 33.70 41.65
N LYS A 450 29.22 34.78 40.91
CA LYS A 450 30.25 35.46 40.13
C LYS A 450 30.01 36.96 40.15
N LEU A 451 31.02 37.69 40.57
CA LEU A 451 31.10 39.13 40.52
C LEU A 451 31.39 39.58 39.09
N ASP A 452 30.79 40.67 38.65
CA ASP A 452 31.01 41.27 37.33
C ASP A 452 32.33 42.08 37.28
N VAL A 453 33.43 41.43 37.68
CA VAL A 453 34.77 42.02 37.63
C VAL A 453 35.27 41.92 36.19
N ARG A 454 35.46 43.08 35.56
CA ARG A 454 36.03 43.15 34.21
C ARG A 454 37.46 42.61 34.22
N GLN A 455 37.75 41.72 33.27
CA GLN A 455 39.12 41.27 33.02
C GLN A 455 39.98 42.44 32.54
N ASP A 456 41.17 42.57 33.13
CA ASP A 456 42.23 43.47 32.69
C ASP A 456 43.55 42.70 32.57
N PHE A 457 44.38 43.06 31.59
CA PHE A 457 45.68 42.44 31.39
C PHE A 457 46.76 43.38 31.93
N GLN A 458 47.83 42.80 32.47
CA GLN A 458 48.90 43.57 33.08
C GLN A 458 49.59 44.51 32.06
N ASP A 459 49.78 45.77 32.44
CA ASP A 459 50.37 46.80 31.56
C ASP A 459 51.88 46.58 31.33
N ARG A 460 52.55 45.90 32.29
CA ARG A 460 54.01 45.65 32.28
C ARG A 460 54.34 44.17 32.49
N SER A 461 55.57 43.75 32.17
CA SER A 461 55.97 42.33 32.17
C SER A 461 55.88 41.64 33.54
N LEU A 462 56.02 42.37 34.64
CA LEU A 462 55.97 41.84 36.01
C LEU A 462 55.02 42.66 36.91
N SER A 463 53.84 43.04 36.39
CA SER A 463 52.88 43.90 37.10
C SER A 463 51.59 43.18 37.53
N CYS A 464 51.64 41.85 37.65
CA CYS A 464 50.45 41.02 37.89
C CYS A 464 49.69 41.40 39.18
N GLU A 465 50.39 41.85 40.23
CA GLU A 465 49.81 42.27 41.50
C GLU A 465 49.08 43.61 41.39
N ALA A 466 49.64 44.56 40.64
CA ALA A 466 49.00 45.83 40.35
C ALA A 466 47.77 45.65 39.44
N ALA A 467 47.89 44.82 38.41
CA ALA A 467 46.80 44.46 37.50
C ALA A 467 45.65 43.74 38.22
N ALA A 468 45.97 42.78 39.10
CA ALA A 468 44.98 42.09 39.90
C ALA A 468 44.29 43.04 40.90
N LEU A 469 45.06 43.89 41.58
CA LEU A 469 44.46 44.89 42.47
C LEU A 469 43.59 45.90 41.70
N LYS A 470 44.02 46.33 40.50
CA LYS A 470 43.25 47.23 39.62
C LYS A 470 41.89 46.63 39.26
N MET A 471 41.84 45.34 38.92
CA MET A 471 40.58 44.63 38.67
C MET A 471 39.67 44.65 39.92
N ALA A 472 40.21 44.32 41.09
CA ALA A 472 39.47 44.32 42.35
C ALA A 472 38.93 45.71 42.73
N LEU A 473 39.75 46.75 42.61
CA LEU A 473 39.38 48.15 42.87
C LEU A 473 38.34 48.67 41.88
N SER A 474 38.49 48.33 40.60
CA SER A 474 37.57 48.75 39.53
C SER A 474 36.16 48.23 39.76
N TYR A 475 36.01 46.96 40.17
CA TYR A 475 34.71 46.41 40.56
C TYR A 475 34.10 47.14 41.77
N GLN A 476 34.95 47.56 42.69
CA GLN A 476 34.59 48.39 43.83
C GLN A 476 34.41 49.88 43.45
N GLY A 477 34.30 50.23 42.16
CA GLY A 477 34.03 51.58 41.68
C GLY A 477 35.23 52.54 41.76
N VAL A 478 36.43 52.03 42.03
CA VAL A 478 37.67 52.81 42.07
C VAL A 478 38.45 52.60 40.77
N VAL A 479 38.48 53.62 39.93
CA VAL A 479 39.22 53.60 38.66
C VAL A 479 40.61 54.18 38.89
N VAL A 480 41.63 53.33 38.82
CA VAL A 480 43.05 53.69 38.96
C VAL A 480 43.88 52.98 37.90
N SER A 481 45.02 53.57 37.54
CA SER A 481 46.05 52.93 36.72
C SER A 481 46.97 52.05 37.56
N GLU A 482 47.68 51.12 36.93
CA GLU A 482 48.73 50.34 37.61
C GLU A 482 49.84 51.24 38.15
N ASP A 483 50.20 52.31 37.42
CA ASP A 483 51.20 53.28 37.88
C ASP A 483 50.75 54.01 39.16
N GLU A 484 49.47 54.36 39.29
CA GLU A 484 48.91 54.94 40.53
C GLU A 484 48.98 53.95 41.71
N ILE A 485 48.67 52.68 41.47
CA ILE A 485 48.83 51.62 42.46
C ILE A 485 50.30 51.52 42.88
N MET A 486 51.21 51.43 41.89
CA MET A 486 52.64 51.27 42.14
C MET A 486 53.28 52.47 42.85
N ASN A 487 52.75 53.69 42.67
CA ASN A 487 53.18 54.86 43.44
C ASN A 487 52.94 54.72 44.95
N HIS A 488 51.88 53.99 45.33
CA HIS A 488 51.59 53.70 46.74
C HIS A 488 52.25 52.43 47.26
N VAL A 489 52.54 51.46 46.39
CA VAL A 489 53.32 50.26 46.72
C VAL A 489 54.79 50.60 46.98
N GLY A 490 55.37 51.48 46.15
CA GLY A 490 56.78 51.83 46.18
C GLY A 490 57.69 50.75 45.58
N TYR A 491 58.96 51.11 45.36
CA TYR A 491 59.98 50.23 44.78
C TYR A 491 61.17 50.07 45.74
N ASP A 492 61.65 48.84 45.85
CA ASP A 492 62.93 48.50 46.46
C ASP A 492 63.99 48.41 45.35
N HIS A 493 64.98 49.30 45.43
CA HIS A 493 66.07 49.44 44.46
C HIS A 493 67.33 48.66 44.86
N THR A 494 67.25 47.77 45.86
CA THR A 494 68.36 46.89 46.23
C THR A 494 68.76 46.03 45.03
N LEU A 495 70.05 46.04 44.68
CA LEU A 495 70.57 45.23 43.58
C LEU A 495 70.58 43.75 43.98
N HIS A 496 70.21 42.88 43.04
CA HIS A 496 70.25 41.43 43.25
C HIS A 496 71.69 40.92 43.10
N GLU A 497 72.42 40.84 44.21
CA GLU A 497 73.84 40.47 44.21
C GLU A 497 74.20 39.58 45.40
N ASN A 498 75.00 38.54 45.15
CA ASN A 498 75.56 37.65 46.17
C ASN A 498 74.52 37.03 47.15
N GLY A 499 73.33 36.68 46.63
CA GLY A 499 72.24 36.12 47.45
C GLY A 499 71.55 37.15 48.35
N THR A 500 71.76 38.45 48.09
CA THR A 500 71.07 39.57 48.74
C THR A 500 70.17 40.29 47.74
N TRP A 501 68.93 40.61 48.14
CA TRP A 501 67.97 41.40 47.35
C TRP A 501 66.92 42.07 48.24
N GLY A 502 65.96 42.78 47.65
CA GLY A 502 64.96 43.60 48.37
C GLY A 502 63.90 42.81 49.15
N ASP A 503 63.12 43.48 50.00
CA ASP A 503 62.06 42.83 50.79
C ASP A 503 60.67 42.99 50.14
N PRO A 504 60.09 41.92 49.55
CA PRO A 504 58.79 41.99 48.88
C PRO A 504 57.62 42.22 49.85
N TYR A 505 57.83 42.08 51.17
CA TYR A 505 56.83 42.47 52.18
C TYR A 505 56.81 43.97 52.45
N LEU A 506 57.81 44.72 51.99
CA LEU A 506 57.92 46.17 52.22
C LEU A 506 57.63 46.99 50.97
N ALA A 507 58.12 46.59 49.79
CA ALA A 507 57.91 47.29 48.52
C ALA A 507 58.12 46.34 47.33
N TYR A 508 57.87 46.80 46.10
CA TYR A 508 58.11 46.02 44.89
C TYR A 508 59.61 45.81 44.64
N VAL A 509 60.05 44.56 44.47
CA VAL A 509 61.47 44.22 44.38
C VAL A 509 61.94 44.19 42.91
N GLY A 510 62.86 45.09 42.57
CA GLY A 510 63.53 45.16 41.26
C GLY A 510 62.72 45.85 40.15
N ASP A 511 63.02 45.52 38.89
CA ASP A 511 62.46 46.18 37.70
C ASP A 511 61.15 45.53 37.23
N ILE A 512 60.05 46.29 37.24
CA ILE A 512 58.70 45.88 36.81
C ILE A 512 58.58 45.59 35.31
N ASN A 513 59.51 46.10 34.49
CA ASN A 513 59.61 45.78 33.05
C ASN A 513 60.68 44.71 32.79
N GLY A 514 61.23 44.13 33.86
CA GLY A 514 62.33 43.20 33.83
C GLY A 514 61.93 41.75 33.60
N ARG A 515 62.79 40.85 34.08
CA ARG A 515 62.62 39.39 34.04
C ARG A 515 62.63 38.84 35.46
N GLN A 516 61.63 38.04 35.79
CA GLN A 516 61.41 37.50 37.14
C GLN A 516 62.63 36.73 37.67
N ASN A 517 62.96 36.93 38.94
CA ASN A 517 64.09 36.33 39.66
C ASN A 517 65.47 36.66 39.06
N THR A 518 65.55 37.69 38.22
CA THR A 518 66.83 38.17 37.67
C THR A 518 66.97 39.68 37.82
N THR A 519 66.13 40.47 37.14
CA THR A 519 66.15 41.94 37.24
C THR A 519 64.97 42.49 38.04
N GLY A 520 63.87 41.73 38.15
CA GLY A 520 62.69 42.06 38.97
C GLY A 520 62.11 40.79 39.58
N TYR A 521 61.34 40.92 40.65
CA TYR A 521 60.68 39.80 41.31
C TYR A 521 59.16 39.99 41.35
N GLY A 522 58.70 41.00 42.08
CA GLY A 522 57.29 41.14 42.43
C GLY A 522 57.15 41.80 43.81
N VAL A 523 55.94 41.76 44.35
CA VAL A 523 55.58 42.29 45.67
C VAL A 523 54.57 41.39 46.34
N TYR A 524 54.66 41.25 47.66
CA TYR A 524 53.69 40.46 48.42
C TYR A 524 52.47 41.29 48.86
N TRP A 525 51.55 40.63 49.53
CA TRP A 525 50.22 41.14 49.86
C TRP A 525 50.23 42.38 50.77
N ASP A 526 51.22 42.56 51.67
CA ASP A 526 51.21 43.68 52.62
C ASP A 526 51.31 45.06 51.92
N PRO A 527 52.27 45.33 51.01
CA PRO A 527 52.29 46.56 50.23
C PRO A 527 51.07 46.76 49.34
N ILE A 528 50.56 45.69 48.73
CA ILE A 528 49.35 45.75 47.90
C ILE A 528 48.13 46.15 48.74
N ALA A 529 47.96 45.57 49.93
CA ALA A 529 46.89 45.95 50.84
C ALA A 529 47.01 47.41 51.30
N ARG A 530 48.23 47.88 51.64
CA ARG A 530 48.46 49.29 52.00
C ARG A 530 48.13 50.26 50.86
N ALA A 531 48.47 49.89 49.62
CA ALA A 531 48.13 50.66 48.44
C ALA A 531 46.62 50.69 48.21
N ALA A 532 45.95 49.53 48.24
CA ALA A 532 44.49 49.44 48.16
C ALA A 532 43.79 50.32 49.23
N GLY A 533 44.37 50.37 50.43
CA GLY A 533 43.92 51.12 51.60
C GLY A 533 43.83 52.63 51.40
N GLN A 534 44.45 53.18 50.33
CA GLN A 534 44.33 54.59 49.98
C GLN A 534 42.96 54.94 49.41
N TRP A 535 42.25 53.96 48.85
CA TRP A 535 40.94 54.17 48.22
C TRP A 535 39.81 53.40 48.88
N ARG A 536 40.08 52.18 49.37
CA ARG A 536 39.07 51.28 49.95
C ARG A 536 39.59 50.54 51.16
N PRO A 537 38.72 50.17 52.12
CA PRO A 537 39.10 49.23 53.16
C PRO A 537 39.65 47.93 52.55
N SER A 538 40.87 47.61 52.90
CA SER A 538 41.59 46.45 52.39
C SER A 538 42.32 45.75 53.52
N GLU A 539 42.54 44.46 53.37
CA GLU A 539 43.22 43.65 54.37
C GLU A 539 44.08 42.61 53.67
N ALA A 540 45.36 42.59 54.04
CA ALA A 540 46.27 41.52 53.69
C ALA A 540 46.07 40.36 54.68
N PHE A 541 46.10 39.13 54.17
CA PHE A 541 45.91 37.94 55.01
C PHE A 541 46.81 36.80 54.55
N THR A 542 46.97 35.82 55.45
CA THR A 542 47.57 34.51 55.18
C THR A 542 46.79 33.43 55.91
N GLY A 543 46.92 32.18 55.46
CA GLY A 543 46.32 31.01 56.11
C GLY A 543 44.80 30.92 56.00
N TRP A 544 44.17 31.69 55.09
CA TRP A 544 42.74 31.60 54.87
C TRP A 544 42.34 30.22 54.35
N THR A 545 41.16 29.78 54.78
CA THR A 545 40.48 28.62 54.19
C THR A 545 39.74 29.04 52.92
N ILE A 546 39.45 28.09 52.03
CA ILE A 546 38.66 28.38 50.83
C ILE A 546 37.29 28.96 51.17
N THR A 547 36.69 28.52 52.28
CA THR A 547 35.40 29.02 52.79
C THR A 547 35.45 30.49 53.18
N GLN A 548 36.56 30.95 53.78
CA GLN A 548 36.74 32.37 54.08
C GLN A 548 36.83 33.19 52.80
N LEU A 549 37.56 32.69 51.79
CA LEU A 549 37.66 33.34 50.50
C LEU A 549 36.31 33.41 49.78
N THR A 550 35.60 32.30 49.62
CA THR A 550 34.30 32.26 48.92
C THR A 550 33.23 33.05 49.67
N ARG A 551 33.31 33.16 50.99
CA ARG A 551 32.42 34.03 51.76
C ARG A 551 32.60 35.50 51.40
N GLU A 552 33.83 35.98 51.24
CA GLU A 552 34.08 37.35 50.78
C GLU A 552 33.55 37.57 49.37
N ILE A 553 33.74 36.61 48.47
CA ILE A 553 33.17 36.65 47.12
C ILE A 553 31.64 36.72 47.16
N ALA A 554 30.99 35.90 48.00
CA ALA A 554 29.54 35.92 48.17
C ALA A 554 29.02 37.24 48.79
N LEU A 555 29.85 37.93 49.57
CA LEU A 555 29.57 39.27 50.11
C LEU A 555 29.84 40.40 49.10
N GLY A 556 30.34 40.09 47.89
CA GLY A 556 30.65 41.08 46.87
C GLY A 556 32.07 41.61 46.92
N ASN A 557 33.00 40.96 47.62
CA ASN A 557 34.36 41.45 47.78
C ASN A 557 35.33 40.61 46.94
N PRO A 558 35.91 41.16 45.85
CA PRO A 558 36.94 40.46 45.10
C PRO A 558 38.23 40.29 45.93
N VAL A 559 38.92 39.18 45.70
CA VAL A 559 40.12 38.80 46.47
C VAL A 559 41.29 38.62 45.53
N VAL A 560 42.38 39.35 45.73
CA VAL A 560 43.65 39.14 45.04
C VAL A 560 44.39 38.01 45.76
N THR A 561 44.87 37.01 45.02
CA THR A 561 45.55 35.82 45.57
C THR A 561 46.87 35.56 44.86
N TRP A 562 47.85 35.09 45.62
CA TRP A 562 49.17 34.72 45.13
C TRP A 562 49.27 33.23 44.85
N GLY A 563 49.97 32.88 43.78
CA GLY A 563 50.21 31.49 43.37
C GLY A 563 51.36 31.41 42.37
N ILE A 564 51.42 30.32 41.62
CA ILE A 564 52.48 30.09 40.63
C ILE A 564 51.91 30.18 39.21
N TYR A 565 52.61 30.87 38.32
CA TYR A 565 52.42 30.78 36.88
C TYR A 565 53.45 29.82 36.26
N GLY A 566 52.99 28.84 35.48
CA GLY A 566 53.84 27.85 34.82
C GLY A 566 54.41 26.78 35.76
N SER A 567 55.66 26.36 35.53
CA SER A 567 56.32 25.26 36.24
C SER A 567 57.23 25.73 37.38
N GLY A 568 56.86 26.81 38.08
CA GLY A 568 57.72 27.55 39.02
C GLY A 568 58.56 26.70 39.99
N TYR A 569 59.65 27.28 40.49
CA TYR A 569 60.57 26.61 41.42
C TYR A 569 60.98 27.52 42.58
N GLU A 570 61.32 26.92 43.71
CA GLU A 570 61.74 27.63 44.93
C GLU A 570 62.97 28.50 44.70
N ASP A 571 62.95 29.70 45.26
CA ASP A 571 64.06 30.64 45.28
C ASP A 571 64.17 31.28 46.68
N SER A 572 65.31 31.87 47.01
CA SER A 572 65.44 32.61 48.26
C SER A 572 66.63 33.55 48.26
N TRP A 573 66.55 34.60 49.07
CA TRP A 573 67.64 35.53 49.33
C TRP A 573 67.55 36.08 50.75
N THR A 574 68.56 36.83 51.15
CA THR A 574 68.56 37.59 52.41
C THR A 574 68.42 39.09 52.10
N THR A 575 67.67 39.85 52.89
CA THR A 575 67.65 41.31 52.74
C THR A 575 68.95 41.94 53.25
N PRO A 576 69.29 43.19 52.91
CA PRO A 576 70.45 43.89 53.48
C PRO A 576 70.45 43.93 55.02
N GLU A 577 69.27 43.87 55.64
CA GLU A 577 69.05 43.84 57.09
C GLU A 577 69.15 42.43 57.69
N GLY A 578 69.40 41.40 56.87
CA GLY A 578 69.57 40.01 57.33
C GLY A 578 68.28 39.19 57.40
N LYS A 579 67.14 39.69 56.89
CA LYS A 579 65.88 38.92 56.87
C LYS A 579 65.92 37.88 55.76
N TYR A 580 65.60 36.63 56.07
CA TYR A 580 65.45 35.59 55.05
C TYR A 580 64.13 35.75 54.30
N ILE A 581 64.20 35.82 52.97
CA ILE A 581 63.05 35.87 52.08
C ILE A 581 62.94 34.52 51.38
N TYR A 582 61.83 33.84 51.65
CA TYR A 582 61.39 32.70 50.86
C TYR A 582 60.61 33.21 49.65
N ALA A 583 60.96 32.71 48.48
CA ALA A 583 60.46 33.19 47.20
C ALA A 583 60.22 32.03 46.23
N TRP A 584 59.52 32.33 45.15
CA TRP A 584 59.29 31.37 44.08
C TRP A 584 59.47 32.06 42.74
N LYS A 585 60.22 31.43 41.84
CA LYS A 585 60.17 31.83 40.45
C LYS A 585 58.84 31.40 39.85
N GLY A 586 58.21 32.31 39.12
CA GLY A 586 56.84 32.14 38.65
C GLY A 586 55.81 32.63 39.67
N GLU A 587 56.20 33.40 40.69
CA GLU A 587 55.25 34.14 41.52
C GLU A 587 54.26 34.90 40.62
N HIS A 588 52.97 34.86 40.96
CA HIS A 588 51.93 35.51 40.17
C HIS A 588 50.70 35.80 41.02
N ALA A 589 50.11 36.99 40.83
CA ALA A 589 48.86 37.38 41.46
C ALA A 589 47.68 37.35 40.49
N ARG A 590 46.51 36.96 41.01
CA ARG A 590 45.26 36.86 40.26
C ARG A 590 44.10 37.38 41.09
N THR A 591 43.02 37.81 40.44
CA THR A 591 41.79 38.21 41.15
C THR A 591 40.79 37.07 41.12
N VAL A 592 40.41 36.56 42.29
CA VAL A 592 39.27 35.66 42.42
C VAL A 592 37.99 36.48 42.38
N ILE A 593 37.06 36.07 41.52
CA ILE A 593 35.87 36.82 41.17
C ILE A 593 34.59 36.00 41.35
N GLY A 594 34.68 34.71 41.65
CA GLY A 594 33.52 33.83 41.70
C GLY A 594 33.86 32.40 42.09
N PHE A 595 32.83 31.58 42.25
CA PHE A 595 32.92 30.14 42.46
C PHE A 595 31.67 29.41 41.98
N VAL A 596 31.80 28.09 41.77
CA VAL A 596 30.69 27.18 41.44
C VAL A 596 30.47 26.22 42.60
N GLY A 597 29.24 26.12 43.10
CA GLY A 597 28.88 25.35 44.29
C GLY A 597 28.52 26.26 45.48
N SER A 598 28.53 25.71 46.68
CA SER A 598 28.23 26.46 47.91
C SER A 598 29.46 27.22 48.43
N VAL A 599 29.23 28.24 49.27
CA VAL A 599 30.31 28.96 49.99
C VAL A 599 31.23 28.00 50.72
N ASP A 600 30.67 27.02 51.45
CA ASP A 600 31.48 26.11 52.28
C ASP A 600 32.16 25.00 51.47
N ASN A 601 31.61 24.66 50.31
CA ASN A 601 32.13 23.60 49.45
C ASN A 601 32.02 23.97 47.95
N PRO A 602 32.89 24.85 47.45
CA PRO A 602 32.95 25.16 46.02
C PRO A 602 33.61 24.00 45.26
N SER A 603 33.06 23.64 44.11
CA SER A 603 33.68 22.70 43.18
C SER A 603 34.70 23.38 42.26
N LYS A 604 34.50 24.66 41.96
CA LYS A 604 35.40 25.47 41.14
C LYS A 604 35.55 26.89 41.66
N ILE A 605 36.69 27.50 41.39
CA ILE A 605 36.99 28.92 41.63
C ILE A 605 37.13 29.62 40.28
N ILE A 606 36.52 30.80 40.17
CA ILE A 606 36.51 31.63 38.97
C ILE A 606 37.47 32.79 39.19
N ILE A 607 38.43 32.93 38.30
CA ILE A 607 39.58 33.82 38.47
C ILE A 607 39.75 34.65 37.21
N ASN A 608 40.03 35.94 37.36
CA ASN A 608 40.61 36.75 36.30
C ASN A 608 42.13 36.79 36.48
N ASP A 609 42.85 36.22 35.52
CA ASP A 609 44.31 36.16 35.49
C ASP A 609 44.84 37.32 34.62
N PRO A 610 45.73 38.20 35.14
CA PRO A 610 46.30 39.32 34.40
C PRO A 610 47.08 38.94 33.13
N PHE A 611 47.39 37.66 32.94
CA PHE A 611 48.10 37.14 31.78
C PHE A 611 47.21 36.21 30.94
N ALA A 612 46.52 35.26 31.57
CA ALA A 612 45.78 34.20 30.89
C ALA A 612 44.29 34.51 30.63
N GLY A 613 43.76 35.61 31.17
CA GLY A 613 42.35 35.93 31.11
C GLY A 613 41.51 35.16 32.14
N GLN A 614 40.22 34.98 31.87
CA GLN A 614 39.31 34.36 32.83
C GLN A 614 39.44 32.83 32.83
N LEU A 615 39.58 32.25 34.03
CA LEU A 615 39.81 30.82 34.25
C LEU A 615 38.81 30.24 35.26
N TYR A 616 38.48 28.96 35.09
CA TYR A 616 37.71 28.16 36.04
C TYR A 616 38.57 26.98 36.50
N TRP A 617 39.07 27.05 37.73
CA TRP A 617 39.90 25.99 38.29
C TRP A 617 39.09 25.12 39.22
N THR A 618 39.39 23.81 39.27
CA THR A 618 38.84 22.97 40.33
C THR A 618 39.35 23.48 41.68
N ARG A 619 38.60 23.21 42.74
CA ARG A 619 38.98 23.57 44.10
C ARG A 619 40.40 23.08 44.43
N GLU A 620 40.71 21.83 44.12
CA GLU A 620 41.99 21.21 44.44
C GLU A 620 43.15 21.88 43.70
N ARG A 621 42.94 22.23 42.42
CA ARG A 621 43.95 22.94 41.64
C ARG A 621 44.23 24.33 42.22
N PHE A 622 43.17 25.05 42.59
CA PHE A 622 43.31 26.38 43.18
C PHE A 622 43.97 26.33 44.56
N GLU A 623 43.50 25.46 45.47
CA GLU A 623 44.08 25.32 46.81
C GLU A 623 45.56 24.88 46.75
N SER A 624 45.93 24.04 45.79
CA SER A 624 47.34 23.65 45.58
C SER A 624 48.22 24.82 45.12
N ASP A 625 47.70 25.72 44.29
CA ASP A 625 48.45 26.88 43.77
C ASP A 625 48.56 27.98 44.83
N TRP A 626 47.44 28.30 45.47
CA TRP A 626 47.32 29.30 46.53
C TRP A 626 48.11 28.91 47.80
N GLY A 627 48.21 27.61 48.08
CA GLY A 627 48.94 27.05 49.21
C GLY A 627 50.45 27.29 49.16
N VAL A 628 51.04 27.51 47.98
CA VAL A 628 52.48 27.81 47.82
C VAL A 628 52.86 29.05 48.62
N PHE A 629 52.01 30.07 48.59
CA PHE A 629 52.20 31.31 49.34
C PHE A 629 51.43 31.31 50.67
N GLY A 630 51.14 30.14 51.22
CA GLY A 630 50.47 30.01 52.52
C GLY A 630 49.04 30.55 52.52
N ASN A 631 48.30 30.40 51.42
CA ASN A 631 46.94 30.91 51.23
C ASN A 631 46.85 32.42 51.47
N ALA A 632 47.79 33.16 50.89
CA ALA A 632 47.89 34.60 51.07
C ALA A 632 47.12 35.40 50.02
N GLY A 633 46.70 36.60 50.41
CA GLY A 633 45.93 37.46 49.54
C GLY A 633 45.59 38.81 50.12
N VAL A 634 44.89 39.60 49.31
CA VAL A 634 44.34 40.90 49.68
C VAL A 634 42.86 40.92 49.33
N VAL A 635 42.01 41.12 50.33
CA VAL A 635 40.58 41.39 50.10
C VAL A 635 40.35 42.89 49.98
N VAL A 636 39.54 43.30 49.00
CA VAL A 636 39.14 44.70 48.79
C VAL A 636 37.64 44.83 49.06
N ARG A 637 37.29 45.60 50.10
CA ARG A 637 35.91 45.71 50.63
C ARG A 637 35.26 47.05 50.37
#